data_AF-A0A510K2B4-F1
#
_entry.id   AF-A0A510K2B4-F1
#
_cell.length_a   1.000
_cell.length_b   1.000
_cell.length_c   1.000
_cell.angle_alpha   90.00
_cell.angle_beta   90.00
_cell.angle_gamma   90.00
#
_symmetry.space_group_name_H-M   'P 1'
#
loop_
_entity.id
_entity.type
_entity.pdbx_description
1 polymer ?
#
loop_
_entity_poly.entity_id
_entity_poly.type
_entity_poly.pdbx_seq_one_letter_code
_entity_poly.pdbx_strand_id
1 'polypeptide(L)'
;MNWFVGDSYILANVFLVSPVYEAAVFYGYCTVIPSLVYFATFLETKFLPLYKDYFNKLCVVGKYEDVKESLKALKQTLISEVLYCMELQLLISITCILLANIMFNELDMDTYLLDLFRVIVFGSYSSIFISILITLFLYFDLRFQAMVLASSMFTTGILFSYVFGKMGMSFTGFGFFLSSLLTFAVGVYMFYKLFDKLNYTIMFRQNFNYKVGGSFVKKISQLFNNRIYIVILIVILFLLGSAKAHAAYDSRGFNNVTGNNRDTMSPYDKEGYDINGYNRQGADRRGFNKVYWNIGTNSPYDYSGFNYKGIHKDTGKESDTRGFNYKHFNIETNSEYDKNGFTFEGIHKDTGREYDNNGWNYYGLNEQTKDYYNKEGWNFAGINRRGFNKDKYNVETKSEYDSWGFNYDGINKETGKEYDTRGFNYEHFNVETNSKYDKNGFTYDGINKDTGREYDKNGWNYYGLNEKTQDYYDETGWTFDGINRQGFNREGYNVWTKSKYDYANFDFQGINKNTKTRYDERGFDNNQVHNKTHTKYDERGFDYGGKNKDTGTEYDKDGWNFYGLNEKTKTYFDPSGYTREGLDKYGYKRGQRPKNFGAAPAVNRGRHSTAGTKKSGTKSSGGSGGYDKNGFDKNGIYRRGY
;
A
#
# COMPACT_ATOMS: atom_id res chain seq x y z
N MET A 1 -24.16 -46.07 -15.06
CA MET A 1 -23.08 -46.45 -14.13
C MET A 1 -22.17 -45.28 -13.79
N ASN A 2 -21.70 -44.50 -14.76
CA ASN A 2 -20.92 -43.29 -14.49
C ASN A 2 -21.64 -42.28 -13.57
N TRP A 3 -22.96 -42.18 -13.65
CA TRP A 3 -23.73 -41.41 -12.66
C TRP A 3 -23.66 -41.93 -11.22
N PHE A 4 -23.35 -43.21 -10.97
CA PHE A 4 -23.30 -43.75 -9.60
C PHE A 4 -21.90 -43.74 -8.99
N VAL A 5 -20.86 -43.70 -9.84
CA VAL A 5 -19.46 -43.89 -9.42
C VAL A 5 -18.57 -42.71 -9.82
N GLY A 6 -18.96 -41.94 -10.83
CA GLY A 6 -18.26 -40.76 -11.28
C GLY A 6 -18.66 -39.50 -10.52
N ASP A 7 -18.13 -38.37 -10.98
CA ASP A 7 -18.40 -37.05 -10.42
C ASP A 7 -19.84 -36.62 -10.70
N SER A 8 -20.72 -37.04 -9.80
CA SER A 8 -22.15 -36.97 -9.92
C SER A 8 -22.70 -36.38 -8.65
N TYR A 9 -23.71 -35.54 -8.77
CA TYR A 9 -24.38 -34.97 -7.62
C TYR A 9 -25.87 -35.11 -7.77
N ILE A 10 -26.52 -35.18 -6.61
CA ILE A 10 -27.96 -35.32 -6.54
C ILE A 10 -28.55 -33.92 -6.61
N LEU A 11 -28.99 -33.51 -7.80
CA LEU A 11 -29.73 -32.28 -8.00
C LEU A 11 -31.10 -32.42 -7.33
N ALA A 12 -31.38 -31.51 -6.39
CA ALA A 12 -32.64 -31.43 -5.65
C ALA A 12 -33.04 -32.74 -4.93
N ASN A 13 -32.07 -33.54 -4.48
CA ASN A 13 -32.28 -34.85 -3.83
C ASN A 13 -33.03 -35.91 -4.68
N VAL A 14 -33.16 -35.70 -5.99
CA VAL A 14 -33.90 -36.62 -6.87
C VAL A 14 -33.10 -37.02 -8.12
N PHE A 15 -32.45 -36.07 -8.79
CA PHE A 15 -31.75 -36.36 -10.03
C PHE A 15 -30.27 -36.55 -9.80
N LEU A 16 -29.77 -37.74 -10.10
CA LEU A 16 -28.35 -38.00 -10.13
C LEU A 16 -27.81 -37.51 -11.48
N VAL A 17 -27.12 -36.38 -11.47
CA VAL A 17 -26.62 -35.71 -12.68
C VAL A 17 -25.09 -35.69 -12.65
N SER A 18 -24.46 -35.86 -13.79
CA SER A 18 -23.02 -35.63 -13.97
C SER A 18 -22.81 -34.64 -15.12
N PRO A 19 -22.88 -33.32 -14.87
CA PRO A 19 -22.99 -32.32 -15.94
C PRO A 19 -21.80 -32.31 -16.90
N VAL A 20 -20.58 -32.45 -16.36
CA VAL A 20 -19.37 -32.45 -17.17
C VAL A 20 -19.33 -33.69 -18.07
N TYR A 21 -19.63 -34.86 -17.50
CA TYR A 21 -19.70 -36.09 -18.27
C TYR A 21 -20.81 -36.04 -19.32
N GLU A 22 -22.00 -35.57 -18.96
CA GLU A 22 -23.15 -35.46 -19.85
C GLU A 22 -22.90 -34.49 -21.00
N ALA A 23 -22.31 -33.32 -20.72
CA ALA A 23 -21.94 -32.35 -21.75
C ALA A 23 -20.92 -32.93 -22.73
N ALA A 24 -19.89 -33.62 -22.23
CA ALA A 24 -18.91 -34.27 -23.10
C ALA A 24 -19.51 -35.42 -23.91
N VAL A 25 -20.41 -36.24 -23.33
CA VAL A 25 -21.18 -37.26 -24.08
C VAL A 25 -21.98 -36.59 -25.19
N PHE A 26 -22.70 -35.51 -24.89
CA PHE A 26 -23.50 -34.79 -25.86
C PHE A 26 -22.64 -34.27 -27.03
N TYR A 27 -21.56 -33.53 -26.74
CA TYR A 27 -20.65 -33.03 -27.77
C TYR A 27 -20.00 -34.16 -28.56
N GLY A 28 -19.64 -35.27 -27.91
CA GLY A 28 -19.11 -36.45 -28.56
C GLY A 28 -20.10 -37.11 -29.53
N TYR A 29 -21.41 -37.07 -29.24
CA TYR A 29 -22.42 -37.55 -30.19
C TYR A 29 -22.71 -36.55 -31.31
N CYS A 30 -22.45 -35.25 -31.13
CA CYS A 30 -22.52 -34.28 -32.22
C CYS A 30 -21.50 -34.60 -33.33
N THR A 31 -20.32 -35.15 -32.99
CA THR A 31 -19.28 -35.48 -33.98
C THR A 31 -19.64 -36.65 -34.89
N VAL A 32 -20.59 -37.52 -34.49
CA VAL A 32 -20.98 -38.71 -35.27
C VAL A 32 -22.21 -38.50 -36.16
N ILE A 33 -22.86 -37.33 -36.07
CA ILE A 33 -24.04 -36.99 -36.89
C ILE A 33 -23.77 -37.13 -38.40
N PRO A 34 -22.63 -36.67 -38.96
CA PRO A 34 -22.36 -36.83 -40.39
C PRO A 34 -22.39 -38.30 -40.86
N SER A 35 -21.86 -39.21 -40.04
CA SER A 35 -21.89 -40.66 -40.36
C SER A 35 -23.27 -41.28 -40.29
N LEU A 36 -24.11 -40.84 -39.35
CA LEU A 36 -25.51 -41.26 -39.30
C LEU A 36 -26.25 -40.89 -40.58
N VAL A 37 -26.07 -39.65 -41.04
CA VAL A 37 -26.70 -39.14 -42.27
C VAL A 37 -26.17 -39.86 -43.50
N TYR A 38 -24.85 -40.04 -43.58
CA TYR A 38 -24.22 -40.78 -44.68
C TYR A 38 -24.71 -42.23 -44.73
N PHE A 39 -24.73 -42.94 -43.59
CA PHE A 39 -25.21 -44.33 -43.52
C PHE A 39 -26.66 -44.46 -43.95
N ALA A 40 -27.55 -43.58 -43.49
CA ALA A 40 -28.97 -43.60 -43.89
C ALA A 40 -29.13 -43.40 -45.41
N THR A 41 -28.35 -42.48 -45.99
CA THR A 41 -28.37 -42.22 -47.43
C THR A 41 -27.81 -43.40 -48.22
N PHE A 42 -26.68 -43.97 -47.78
CA PHE A 42 -26.06 -45.14 -48.39
C PHE A 42 -26.99 -46.36 -48.39
N LEU A 43 -27.64 -46.61 -47.24
CA LEU A 43 -28.57 -47.72 -47.06
C LEU A 43 -29.69 -47.68 -48.11
N GLU A 44 -30.25 -46.50 -48.34
CA GLU A 44 -31.35 -46.31 -49.28
C GLU A 44 -30.90 -46.31 -50.75
N THR A 45 -29.81 -45.61 -51.06
CA THR A 45 -29.42 -45.33 -52.46
C THR A 45 -28.61 -46.44 -53.10
N LYS A 46 -27.74 -47.13 -52.35
CA LYS A 46 -26.83 -48.15 -52.89
C LYS A 46 -27.20 -49.55 -52.42
N PHE A 47 -27.48 -49.72 -51.13
CA PHE A 47 -27.67 -51.04 -50.55
C PHE A 47 -29.06 -51.64 -50.83
N LEU A 48 -30.14 -50.87 -50.63
CA LEU A 48 -31.52 -51.34 -50.82
C LEU A 48 -31.78 -51.88 -52.25
N PRO A 49 -31.32 -51.23 -53.35
CA PRO A 49 -31.47 -51.78 -54.69
C PRO A 49 -30.74 -53.12 -54.89
N LEU A 50 -29.48 -53.22 -54.44
CA LEU A 50 -28.68 -54.46 -54.53
C LEU A 50 -29.28 -55.58 -53.69
N TYR A 51 -29.82 -55.25 -52.52
CA TYR A 51 -30.50 -56.22 -51.67
C TYR A 51 -31.77 -56.76 -52.33
N LYS A 52 -32.61 -55.88 -52.91
CA LYS A 52 -33.82 -56.28 -53.62
C LYS A 52 -33.48 -57.17 -54.82
N ASP A 53 -32.45 -56.83 -55.59
CA ASP A 53 -31.97 -57.65 -56.72
C ASP A 53 -31.50 -59.04 -56.26
N TYR A 54 -30.68 -59.10 -55.21
CA TYR A 54 -30.23 -60.35 -54.61
C TYR A 54 -31.40 -61.24 -54.15
N PHE A 55 -32.37 -60.71 -53.40
CA PHE A 55 -33.52 -61.49 -52.94
C PHE A 55 -34.47 -61.90 -54.07
N ASN A 56 -34.62 -61.07 -55.10
CA ASN A 56 -35.42 -61.43 -56.28
C ASN A 56 -34.79 -62.62 -57.02
N LYS A 57 -33.46 -62.59 -57.22
CA LYS A 57 -32.70 -63.70 -57.82
C LYS A 57 -32.75 -64.96 -56.94
N LEU A 58 -32.73 -64.82 -55.62
CA LEU A 58 -32.79 -65.93 -54.66
C LEU A 58 -34.16 -66.64 -54.64
N CYS A 59 -35.25 -65.88 -54.73
CA CYS A 59 -36.62 -66.41 -54.53
C CYS A 59 -37.37 -66.78 -55.82
N VAL A 60 -37.07 -66.16 -56.96
CA VAL A 60 -37.96 -66.22 -58.15
C VAL A 60 -37.30 -66.84 -59.39
N VAL A 61 -36.11 -66.39 -59.83
CA VAL A 61 -35.63 -66.71 -61.21
C VAL A 61 -34.11 -67.00 -61.35
N GLY A 62 -33.27 -66.81 -60.32
CA GLY A 62 -31.81 -66.81 -60.50
C GLY A 62 -31.17 -68.21 -60.65
N LYS A 63 -30.18 -68.34 -61.54
CA LYS A 63 -29.23 -69.46 -61.48
C LYS A 63 -28.34 -69.30 -60.25
N TYR A 64 -27.77 -70.39 -59.74
CA TYR A 64 -26.86 -70.34 -58.58
C TYR A 64 -25.69 -69.37 -58.77
N GLU A 65 -25.17 -69.27 -60.00
CA GLU A 65 -24.10 -68.33 -60.36
C GLU A 65 -24.54 -66.86 -60.23
N ASP A 66 -25.74 -66.51 -60.71
CA ASP A 66 -26.30 -65.16 -60.64
C ASP A 66 -26.56 -64.72 -59.18
N VAL A 67 -27.00 -65.67 -58.34
CA VAL A 67 -27.20 -65.44 -56.89
C VAL A 67 -25.86 -65.22 -56.19
N LYS A 68 -24.82 -65.98 -56.56
CA LYS A 68 -23.48 -65.84 -55.99
C LYS A 68 -22.84 -64.52 -56.40
N GLU A 69 -23.02 -64.10 -57.65
CA GLU A 69 -22.50 -62.82 -58.16
C GLU A 69 -23.19 -61.63 -57.51
N SER A 70 -24.53 -61.64 -57.43
CA SER A 70 -25.30 -60.59 -56.74
C SER A 70 -24.97 -60.50 -55.24
N LEU A 71 -24.78 -61.64 -54.55
CA LEU A 71 -24.30 -61.65 -53.18
C LEU A 71 -22.89 -61.04 -53.06
N LYS A 72 -21.99 -61.39 -53.97
CA LYS A 72 -20.62 -60.85 -53.98
C LYS A 72 -20.63 -59.34 -54.17
N ALA A 73 -21.44 -58.84 -55.11
CA ALA A 73 -21.62 -57.42 -55.34
C ALA A 73 -22.19 -56.72 -54.10
N LEU A 74 -23.27 -57.25 -53.51
CA LEU A 74 -23.87 -56.73 -52.28
C LEU A 74 -22.85 -56.66 -51.12
N LYS A 75 -22.11 -57.75 -50.89
CA LYS A 75 -21.09 -57.84 -49.85
C LYS A 75 -19.97 -56.82 -50.08
N GLN A 76 -19.46 -56.73 -51.32
CA GLN A 76 -18.35 -55.85 -51.65
C GLN A 76 -18.75 -54.38 -51.52
N THR A 77 -19.92 -54.00 -52.04
CA THR A 77 -20.47 -52.64 -51.90
C THR A 77 -20.70 -52.28 -50.43
N LEU A 78 -21.25 -53.19 -49.64
CA LEU A 78 -21.50 -52.89 -48.24
C LEU A 78 -20.20 -52.75 -47.43
N ILE A 79 -19.21 -53.61 -47.66
CA ILE A 79 -17.90 -53.49 -47.03
C ILE A 79 -17.22 -52.17 -47.43
N SER A 80 -17.20 -51.83 -48.73
CA SER A 80 -16.53 -50.62 -49.20
C SER A 80 -17.16 -49.34 -48.63
N GLU A 81 -18.49 -49.28 -48.55
CA GLU A 81 -19.19 -48.08 -48.08
C GLU A 81 -19.15 -47.95 -46.55
N VAL A 82 -19.18 -49.07 -45.81
CA VAL A 82 -18.95 -49.04 -44.36
C VAL A 82 -17.51 -48.63 -44.04
N LEU A 83 -16.51 -49.15 -44.77
CA LEU A 83 -15.11 -48.73 -44.60
C LEU A 83 -14.91 -47.26 -44.93
N TYR A 84 -15.50 -46.77 -46.03
CA TYR A 84 -15.47 -45.34 -46.37
C TYR A 84 -16.11 -44.48 -45.27
N CYS A 85 -17.26 -44.90 -44.72
CA CYS A 85 -17.88 -44.23 -43.59
C CYS A 85 -16.96 -44.21 -42.36
N MET A 86 -16.26 -45.32 -42.09
CA MET A 86 -15.29 -45.43 -40.98
C MET A 86 -14.09 -44.50 -41.15
N GLU A 87 -13.53 -44.42 -42.36
CA GLU A 87 -12.43 -43.52 -42.68
C GLU A 87 -12.84 -42.05 -42.53
N LEU A 88 -13.98 -41.68 -43.11
CA LEU A 88 -14.52 -40.32 -43.01
C LEU A 88 -14.79 -39.93 -41.55
N GLN A 89 -15.44 -40.79 -40.77
CA GLN A 89 -15.75 -40.51 -39.37
C GLN A 89 -14.49 -40.40 -38.52
N LEU A 90 -13.46 -41.21 -38.81
CA LEU A 90 -12.19 -41.15 -38.09
C LEU A 90 -11.49 -39.81 -38.35
N LEU A 91 -11.49 -39.34 -39.60
CA LEU A 91 -10.93 -38.04 -39.96
C LEU A 91 -11.67 -36.90 -39.25
N ILE A 92 -13.01 -36.92 -39.25
CA ILE A 92 -13.83 -35.93 -38.53
C ILE A 92 -13.51 -35.96 -37.03
N SER A 93 -13.41 -37.15 -36.44
CA SER A 93 -13.14 -37.33 -35.01
C SER A 93 -11.77 -36.78 -34.61
N ILE A 94 -10.72 -37.07 -35.39
CA ILE A 94 -9.36 -36.54 -35.17
C ILE A 94 -9.36 -35.01 -35.32
N THR A 95 -10.06 -34.48 -36.34
CA THR A 95 -10.18 -33.04 -36.56
C THR A 95 -10.83 -32.34 -35.37
N CYS A 96 -11.95 -32.87 -34.86
CA CYS A 96 -12.61 -32.35 -33.67
C CYS A 96 -11.70 -32.39 -32.43
N ILE A 97 -10.90 -33.45 -32.26
CA ILE A 97 -9.95 -33.57 -31.13
C ILE A 97 -8.84 -32.52 -31.23
N LEU A 98 -8.28 -32.31 -32.42
CA LEU A 98 -7.20 -31.34 -32.63
C LEU A 98 -7.70 -29.90 -32.45
N LEU A 99 -8.90 -29.59 -32.94
CA LEU A 99 -9.53 -28.28 -32.78
C LEU A 99 -10.12 -28.05 -31.38
N ALA A 100 -10.27 -29.11 -30.57
CA ALA A 100 -10.87 -29.02 -29.24
C ALA A 100 -10.16 -27.99 -28.35
N ASN A 101 -8.83 -27.91 -28.41
CA ASN A 101 -8.07 -26.93 -27.61
C ASN A 101 -8.47 -25.49 -27.94
N ILE A 102 -8.59 -25.18 -29.23
CA ILE A 102 -8.93 -23.83 -29.69
C ILE A 102 -10.39 -23.53 -29.29
N MET A 103 -11.31 -24.46 -29.58
CA MET A 103 -12.72 -24.27 -29.26
C MET A 103 -12.98 -24.13 -27.76
N PHE A 104 -12.30 -24.91 -26.92
CA PHE A 104 -12.50 -24.89 -25.47
C PHE A 104 -11.83 -23.69 -24.81
N ASN A 105 -10.67 -23.24 -25.31
CA ASN A 105 -10.01 -22.03 -24.82
C ASN A 105 -10.80 -20.76 -25.17
N GLU A 106 -11.31 -20.64 -26.41
CA GLU A 106 -12.13 -19.48 -26.82
C GLU A 106 -13.47 -19.39 -26.08
N LEU A 107 -14.01 -20.54 -25.66
CA LEU A 107 -15.27 -20.62 -24.91
C LEU A 107 -15.07 -20.65 -23.38
N ASP A 108 -13.83 -20.49 -22.90
CA ASP A 108 -13.43 -20.52 -21.48
C ASP A 108 -14.00 -21.73 -20.72
N MET A 109 -13.98 -22.91 -21.36
CA MET A 109 -14.52 -24.16 -20.81
C MET A 109 -13.47 -24.91 -19.97
N ASP A 110 -13.95 -25.69 -19.00
CA ASP A 110 -13.09 -26.47 -18.10
C ASP A 110 -12.15 -27.45 -18.85
N THR A 111 -10.87 -27.44 -18.46
CA THR A 111 -9.84 -28.39 -18.88
C THR A 111 -10.20 -29.85 -18.64
N TYR A 112 -10.95 -30.15 -17.58
CA TYR A 112 -11.43 -31.51 -17.33
C TYR A 112 -12.49 -31.95 -18.35
N LEU A 113 -13.38 -31.03 -18.77
CA LEU A 113 -14.33 -31.28 -19.85
C LEU A 113 -13.61 -31.55 -21.19
N LEU A 114 -12.52 -30.83 -21.47
CA LEU A 114 -11.68 -31.02 -22.65
C LEU A 114 -11.09 -32.44 -22.70
N ASP A 115 -10.49 -32.91 -21.60
CA ASP A 115 -9.89 -34.25 -21.54
C ASP A 115 -10.95 -35.34 -21.68
N LEU A 116 -12.11 -35.14 -21.05
CA LEU A 116 -13.22 -36.07 -21.11
C LEU A 116 -13.85 -36.11 -22.52
N PHE A 117 -13.99 -34.96 -23.18
CA PHE A 117 -14.43 -34.87 -24.58
C PHE A 117 -13.53 -35.66 -25.52
N ARG A 118 -12.20 -35.53 -25.40
CA ARG A 118 -11.24 -36.25 -26.26
C ARG A 118 -11.41 -37.77 -26.19
N VAL A 119 -11.59 -38.32 -24.98
CA VAL A 119 -11.82 -39.76 -24.78
C VAL A 119 -13.19 -40.18 -25.31
N ILE A 120 -14.22 -39.37 -25.06
CA ILE A 120 -15.58 -39.68 -25.49
C ILE A 120 -15.73 -39.65 -27.01
N VAL A 121 -15.02 -38.77 -27.74
CA VAL A 121 -15.08 -38.74 -29.21
C VAL A 121 -14.69 -40.10 -29.83
N PHE A 122 -13.68 -40.77 -29.26
CA PHE A 122 -13.34 -42.13 -29.72
C PHE A 122 -14.38 -43.17 -29.29
N GLY A 123 -15.00 -42.99 -28.11
CA GLY A 123 -16.08 -43.87 -27.66
C GLY A 123 -17.35 -43.73 -28.52
N SER A 124 -17.72 -42.50 -28.87
CA SER A 124 -18.87 -42.21 -29.74
C SER A 124 -18.62 -42.74 -31.15
N TYR A 125 -17.39 -42.60 -31.68
CA TYR A 125 -16.94 -43.22 -32.93
C TYR A 125 -17.23 -44.73 -32.94
N SER A 126 -16.77 -45.50 -31.95
CA SER A 126 -17.02 -46.94 -31.93
C SER A 126 -18.49 -47.28 -31.69
N SER A 127 -19.16 -46.52 -30.83
CA SER A 127 -20.60 -46.71 -30.53
C SER A 127 -21.48 -46.54 -31.76
N ILE A 128 -21.18 -45.58 -32.65
CA ILE A 128 -22.00 -45.39 -33.84
C ILE A 128 -21.87 -46.57 -34.80
N PHE A 129 -20.67 -47.12 -34.98
CA PHE A 129 -20.49 -48.28 -35.85
C PHE A 129 -21.11 -49.55 -35.27
N ILE A 130 -21.15 -49.72 -33.95
CA ILE A 130 -21.94 -50.79 -33.33
C ILE A 130 -23.42 -50.64 -33.70
N SER A 131 -23.97 -49.42 -33.62
CA SER A 131 -25.37 -49.15 -34.00
C SER A 131 -25.64 -49.43 -35.49
N ILE A 132 -24.69 -49.08 -36.36
CA ILE A 132 -24.75 -49.37 -37.81
C ILE A 132 -24.75 -50.88 -38.05
N LEU A 133 -23.81 -51.62 -37.43
CA LEU A 133 -23.71 -53.08 -37.57
C LEU A 133 -24.96 -53.81 -37.03
N ILE A 134 -25.52 -53.35 -35.91
CA ILE A 134 -26.79 -53.87 -35.38
C ILE A 134 -27.92 -53.65 -36.40
N THR A 135 -28.04 -52.44 -36.95
CA THR A 135 -29.05 -52.13 -37.99
C THR A 135 -28.89 -53.03 -39.21
N LEU A 136 -27.65 -53.22 -39.68
CA LEU A 136 -27.35 -54.12 -40.79
C LEU A 136 -27.71 -55.58 -40.48
N PHE A 137 -27.37 -56.09 -39.29
CA PHE A 137 -27.76 -57.44 -38.89
C PHE A 137 -29.28 -57.61 -38.84
N LEU A 138 -30.01 -56.63 -38.32
CA LEU A 138 -31.47 -56.67 -38.29
C LEU A 138 -32.08 -56.64 -39.69
N TYR A 139 -31.45 -55.91 -40.62
CA TYR A 139 -31.90 -55.87 -42.01
C TYR A 139 -31.82 -57.24 -42.70
N PHE A 140 -30.82 -58.06 -42.35
CA PHE A 140 -30.71 -59.47 -42.78
C PHE A 140 -31.43 -60.48 -41.86
N ASP A 141 -32.26 -60.00 -40.92
CA ASP A 141 -32.97 -60.80 -39.90
C ASP A 141 -32.04 -61.64 -38.98
N LEU A 142 -30.80 -61.20 -38.80
CA LEU A 142 -29.76 -61.83 -37.96
C LEU A 142 -29.88 -61.40 -36.50
N ARG A 143 -31.05 -61.65 -35.89
CA ARG A 143 -31.42 -61.15 -34.55
C ARG A 143 -30.47 -61.63 -33.44
N PHE A 144 -29.96 -62.85 -33.55
CA PHE A 144 -29.04 -63.40 -32.55
C PHE A 144 -27.73 -62.61 -32.53
N GLN A 145 -27.20 -62.26 -33.70
CA GLN A 145 -25.96 -61.50 -33.82
C GLN A 145 -26.13 -60.06 -33.32
N ALA A 146 -27.26 -59.42 -33.66
CA ALA A 146 -27.64 -58.13 -33.10
C ALA A 146 -27.76 -58.18 -31.56
N MET A 147 -28.38 -59.23 -31.02
CA MET A 147 -28.51 -59.45 -29.58
C MET A 147 -27.15 -59.63 -28.89
N VAL A 148 -26.23 -60.39 -29.49
CA VAL A 148 -24.88 -60.60 -28.96
C VAL A 148 -24.12 -59.27 -28.86
N LEU A 149 -24.17 -58.42 -29.90
CA LEU A 149 -23.53 -57.11 -29.85
C LEU A 149 -24.17 -56.17 -28.82
N ALA A 150 -25.51 -56.09 -28.79
CA ALA A 150 -26.21 -55.27 -27.80
C ALA A 150 -25.91 -55.72 -26.36
N SER A 151 -25.90 -57.03 -26.12
CA SER A 151 -25.58 -57.61 -24.81
C SER A 151 -24.11 -57.41 -24.44
N SER A 152 -23.19 -57.54 -25.40
CA SER A 152 -21.78 -57.23 -25.20
C SER A 152 -21.60 -55.79 -24.74
N MET A 153 -22.14 -54.81 -25.50
CA MET A 153 -22.03 -53.40 -25.15
C MET A 153 -22.64 -53.08 -23.78
N PHE A 154 -23.79 -53.67 -23.46
CA PHE A 154 -24.45 -53.46 -22.16
C PHE A 154 -23.61 -54.01 -20.99
N THR A 155 -23.10 -55.23 -21.12
CA THR A 155 -22.31 -55.89 -20.07
C THR A 155 -20.95 -55.25 -19.87
N THR A 156 -20.19 -55.03 -20.96
CA THR A 156 -18.88 -54.37 -20.86
C THR A 156 -19.02 -52.90 -20.47
N GLY A 157 -20.10 -52.24 -20.88
CA GLY A 157 -20.38 -50.85 -20.51
C GLY A 157 -20.59 -50.69 -19.02
N ILE A 158 -21.39 -51.55 -18.39
CA ILE A 158 -21.58 -51.54 -16.92
C ILE A 158 -20.27 -51.90 -16.21
N LEU A 159 -19.61 -52.98 -16.64
CA LEU A 159 -18.40 -53.49 -15.99
C LEU A 159 -17.27 -52.46 -16.01
N PHE A 160 -16.92 -51.93 -17.18
CA PHE A 160 -15.81 -50.99 -17.31
C PHE A 160 -16.12 -49.64 -16.72
N SER A 161 -17.34 -49.10 -16.90
CA SER A 161 -17.71 -47.85 -16.21
C SER A 161 -17.65 -47.99 -14.68
N TYR A 162 -17.96 -49.16 -14.13
CA TYR A 162 -17.77 -49.41 -12.70
C TYR A 162 -16.29 -49.46 -12.29
N VAL A 163 -15.47 -50.25 -13.01
CA VAL A 163 -14.05 -50.42 -12.71
C VAL A 163 -13.30 -49.08 -12.82
N PHE A 164 -13.43 -48.38 -13.94
CA PHE A 164 -12.74 -47.10 -14.14
C PHE A 164 -13.30 -45.98 -13.26
N GLY A 165 -14.61 -46.01 -12.94
CA GLY A 165 -15.19 -45.07 -11.97
C GLY A 165 -14.54 -45.22 -10.58
N LYS A 166 -14.21 -46.44 -10.15
CA LYS A 166 -13.53 -46.68 -8.87
C LYS A 166 -12.05 -46.27 -8.86
N MET A 167 -11.40 -46.22 -10.02
CA MET A 167 -9.99 -45.84 -10.15
C MET A 167 -9.75 -44.32 -10.06
N GLY A 168 -10.81 -43.51 -10.05
CA GLY A 168 -10.75 -42.06 -9.81
C GLY A 168 -11.27 -41.22 -10.97
N MET A 169 -11.39 -39.91 -10.71
CA MET A 169 -12.00 -38.94 -11.65
C MET A 169 -11.21 -38.79 -12.96
N SER A 170 -9.88 -38.99 -12.96
CA SER A 170 -9.08 -38.90 -14.18
C SER A 170 -9.40 -39.98 -15.22
N PHE A 171 -10.07 -41.08 -14.83
CA PHE A 171 -10.42 -42.18 -15.73
C PHE A 171 -11.89 -42.16 -16.19
N THR A 172 -12.64 -41.12 -15.86
CA THR A 172 -14.02 -40.97 -16.33
C THR A 172 -14.07 -40.91 -17.86
N GLY A 173 -15.01 -41.63 -18.47
CA GLY A 173 -15.11 -41.74 -19.93
C GLY A 173 -14.35 -42.94 -20.53
N PHE A 174 -13.24 -43.37 -19.95
CA PHE A 174 -12.47 -44.53 -20.46
C PHE A 174 -13.27 -45.83 -20.46
N GLY A 175 -14.15 -46.03 -19.48
CA GLY A 175 -15.00 -47.21 -19.43
C GLY A 175 -15.96 -47.30 -20.62
N PHE A 176 -16.54 -46.16 -21.04
CA PHE A 176 -17.39 -46.10 -22.23
C PHE A 176 -16.57 -46.35 -23.50
N PHE A 177 -15.43 -45.67 -23.64
CA PHE A 177 -14.52 -45.84 -24.77
C PHE A 177 -14.08 -47.30 -24.93
N LEU A 178 -13.51 -47.92 -23.89
CA LEU A 178 -13.00 -49.29 -23.98
C LEU A 178 -14.11 -50.31 -24.24
N SER A 179 -15.29 -50.11 -23.64
CA SER A 179 -16.46 -50.96 -23.90
C SER A 179 -16.85 -50.89 -25.37
N SER A 180 -17.02 -49.68 -25.89
CA SER A 180 -17.40 -49.47 -27.28
C SER A 180 -16.36 -50.01 -28.25
N LEU A 181 -15.06 -49.85 -27.96
CA LEU A 181 -13.98 -50.34 -28.82
C LEU A 181 -13.96 -51.87 -28.89
N LEU A 182 -14.07 -52.55 -27.75
CA LEU A 182 -14.08 -54.02 -27.70
C LEU A 182 -15.32 -54.59 -28.39
N THR A 183 -16.52 -54.05 -28.11
CA THR A 183 -17.73 -54.52 -28.77
C THR A 183 -17.70 -54.24 -30.27
N PHE A 184 -17.13 -53.11 -30.69
CA PHE A 184 -16.94 -52.81 -32.10
C PHE A 184 -16.02 -53.82 -32.79
N ALA A 185 -14.89 -54.18 -32.19
CA ALA A 185 -13.98 -55.19 -32.72
C ALA A 185 -14.66 -56.56 -32.88
N VAL A 186 -15.46 -56.97 -31.89
CA VAL A 186 -16.29 -58.17 -31.96
C VAL A 186 -17.31 -58.07 -33.09
N GLY A 187 -17.94 -56.90 -33.26
CA GLY A 187 -18.89 -56.61 -34.34
C GLY A 187 -18.29 -56.76 -35.73
N VAL A 188 -17.12 -56.17 -35.97
CA VAL A 188 -16.40 -56.29 -37.25
C VAL A 188 -16.03 -57.75 -37.54
N TYR A 189 -15.52 -58.47 -36.54
CA TYR A 189 -15.19 -59.90 -36.68
C TYR A 189 -16.42 -60.73 -37.04
N MET A 190 -17.53 -60.54 -36.32
CA MET A 190 -18.80 -61.22 -36.60
C MET A 190 -19.33 -60.87 -37.99
N PHE A 191 -19.27 -59.60 -38.36
CA PHE A 191 -19.76 -59.08 -39.62
C PHE A 191 -19.02 -59.73 -40.80
N TYR A 192 -17.68 -59.75 -40.78
CA TYR A 192 -16.89 -60.36 -41.86
C TYR A 192 -17.18 -61.86 -42.03
N LYS A 193 -17.17 -62.62 -40.93
CA LYS A 193 -17.36 -64.08 -40.94
C LYS A 193 -18.76 -64.50 -41.37
N LEU A 194 -19.77 -63.67 -41.09
CA LEU A 194 -21.16 -64.04 -41.32
C LEU A 194 -21.56 -63.89 -42.78
N PHE A 195 -21.04 -62.87 -43.47
CA PHE A 195 -21.35 -62.66 -44.89
C PHE A 195 -20.88 -63.81 -45.79
N ASP A 196 -19.83 -64.52 -45.40
CA ASP A 196 -19.36 -65.72 -46.12
C ASP A 196 -20.35 -66.89 -46.07
N LYS A 197 -21.17 -66.95 -45.03
CA LYS A 197 -22.19 -68.00 -44.84
C LYS A 197 -23.61 -67.48 -45.03
N LEU A 198 -23.79 -66.29 -45.60
CA LEU A 198 -25.08 -65.62 -45.63
C LEU A 198 -26.13 -66.40 -46.44
N ASN A 199 -25.78 -66.89 -47.64
CA ASN A 199 -26.66 -67.75 -48.45
C ASN A 199 -27.17 -68.97 -47.66
N TYR A 200 -26.26 -69.68 -47.00
CA TYR A 200 -26.61 -70.85 -46.19
C TYR A 200 -27.47 -70.46 -44.98
N THR A 201 -27.13 -69.34 -44.33
CA THR A 201 -27.84 -68.84 -43.15
C THR A 201 -29.26 -68.41 -43.50
N ILE A 202 -29.47 -67.72 -44.62
CA ILE A 202 -30.81 -67.27 -45.03
C ILE A 202 -31.66 -68.48 -45.44
N MET A 203 -31.11 -69.43 -46.23
CA MET A 203 -31.90 -70.55 -46.74
C MET A 203 -32.18 -71.66 -45.71
N PHE A 204 -31.21 -72.04 -44.89
CA PHE A 204 -31.35 -73.20 -44.00
C PHE A 204 -31.76 -72.85 -42.57
N ARG A 205 -31.50 -71.62 -42.10
CA ARG A 205 -31.84 -71.23 -40.71
C ARG A 205 -33.32 -70.88 -40.54
N GLN A 206 -34.08 -70.72 -41.62
CA GLN A 206 -35.52 -70.43 -41.58
C GLN A 206 -36.42 -71.65 -41.31
N ASN A 207 -35.89 -72.88 -41.37
CA ASN A 207 -36.65 -74.10 -41.05
C ASN A 207 -36.54 -74.47 -39.57
N PHE A 208 -37.25 -73.76 -38.70
CA PHE A 208 -37.61 -74.31 -37.38
C PHE A 208 -39.07 -73.97 -37.05
N ASN A 209 -39.88 -75.01 -36.94
CA ASN A 209 -41.20 -74.99 -36.30
C ASN A 209 -41.12 -74.18 -34.99
N TYR A 210 -41.78 -73.02 -34.96
CA TYR A 210 -41.89 -72.22 -33.74
C TYR A 210 -42.67 -73.00 -32.67
N LYS A 211 -41.96 -73.64 -31.74
CA LYS A 211 -42.50 -73.83 -30.39
C LYS A 211 -42.33 -72.50 -29.67
N VAL A 212 -43.34 -71.65 -29.75
CA VAL A 212 -43.41 -70.40 -28.98
C VAL A 212 -43.18 -70.75 -27.51
N GLY A 213 -42.13 -70.16 -26.94
CA GLY A 213 -41.63 -70.43 -25.59
C GLY A 213 -42.70 -70.30 -24.51
N GLY A 214 -42.44 -70.95 -23.36
CA GLY A 214 -43.36 -71.08 -22.23
C GLY A 214 -43.97 -69.78 -21.70
N SER A 215 -44.88 -69.91 -20.72
CA SER A 215 -45.80 -68.84 -20.29
C SER A 215 -45.13 -67.48 -20.00
N PHE A 216 -43.87 -67.49 -19.58
CA PHE A 216 -43.05 -66.30 -19.31
C PHE A 216 -42.78 -65.46 -20.58
N VAL A 217 -42.32 -66.09 -21.67
CA VAL A 217 -41.99 -65.39 -22.92
C VAL A 217 -43.27 -64.84 -23.57
N LYS A 218 -44.38 -65.58 -23.47
CA LYS A 218 -45.69 -65.15 -23.97
C LYS A 218 -46.23 -63.92 -23.22
N LYS A 219 -46.06 -63.88 -21.88
CA LYS A 219 -46.41 -62.71 -21.05
C LYS A 219 -45.55 -61.49 -21.36
N ILE A 220 -44.23 -61.67 -21.54
CA ILE A 220 -43.33 -60.59 -21.93
C ILE A 220 -43.69 -60.04 -23.31
N SER A 221 -43.93 -60.92 -24.30
CA SER A 221 -44.34 -60.52 -25.64
C SER A 221 -45.67 -59.74 -25.63
N GLN A 222 -46.67 -60.17 -24.85
CA GLN A 222 -47.93 -59.43 -24.66
C GLN A 222 -47.72 -58.04 -24.05
N LEU A 223 -46.79 -57.92 -23.09
CA LEU A 223 -46.48 -56.66 -22.42
C LEU A 223 -45.77 -55.66 -23.35
N PHE A 224 -44.87 -56.12 -24.22
CA PHE A 224 -44.23 -55.29 -25.24
C PHE A 224 -45.18 -54.89 -26.37
N ASN A 225 -46.12 -55.76 -26.76
CA ASN A 225 -47.05 -55.48 -27.86
C ASN A 225 -48.08 -54.39 -27.52
N ASN A 226 -48.44 -54.23 -26.24
CA ASN A 226 -49.44 -53.26 -25.80
C ASN A 226 -48.90 -51.84 -25.58
N ARG A 227 -47.65 -51.53 -25.96
CA ARG A 227 -46.99 -50.23 -25.74
C ARG A 227 -46.97 -49.74 -24.28
N ILE A 228 -47.33 -50.61 -23.32
CA ILE A 228 -47.38 -50.31 -21.87
C ILE A 228 -46.00 -49.90 -21.34
N TYR A 229 -44.92 -50.37 -21.98
CA TYR A 229 -43.55 -49.94 -21.67
C TYR A 229 -43.35 -48.43 -21.81
N ILE A 230 -44.08 -47.74 -22.70
CA ILE A 230 -44.03 -46.28 -22.86
C ILE A 230 -44.61 -45.60 -21.61
N VAL A 231 -45.72 -46.13 -21.09
CA VAL A 231 -46.37 -45.61 -19.88
C VAL A 231 -45.48 -45.83 -18.66
N ILE A 232 -44.84 -47.00 -18.55
CA ILE A 232 -43.85 -47.27 -17.48
C ILE A 232 -42.68 -46.29 -17.57
N LEU A 233 -42.16 -46.02 -18.77
CA LEU A 233 -41.11 -45.03 -19.00
C LEU A 233 -41.52 -43.61 -18.59
N ILE A 234 -42.73 -43.18 -18.97
CA ILE A 234 -43.30 -41.88 -18.60
C ILE A 234 -43.49 -41.77 -17.09
N VAL A 235 -43.96 -42.84 -16.43
CA VAL A 235 -44.14 -42.87 -14.97
C VAL A 235 -42.79 -42.82 -14.25
N ILE A 236 -41.76 -43.51 -14.73
CA ILE A 236 -40.39 -43.41 -14.19
C ILE A 236 -39.85 -41.97 -14.37
N LEU A 237 -40.06 -41.37 -15.55
CA LEU A 237 -39.69 -39.97 -15.82
C LEU A 237 -40.44 -38.98 -14.91
N PHE A 238 -41.73 -39.21 -14.62
CA PHE A 238 -42.54 -38.33 -13.77
C PHE A 238 -42.23 -38.49 -12.27
N LEU A 239 -41.95 -39.72 -11.81
CA LEU A 239 -41.52 -40.00 -10.43
C LEU A 239 -40.14 -39.40 -10.13
N LEU A 240 -39.26 -39.33 -11.14
CA LEU A 240 -38.00 -38.59 -11.04
C LEU A 240 -38.20 -37.08 -11.24
N GLY A 241 -39.32 -36.64 -11.82
CA GLY A 241 -39.54 -35.29 -12.35
C GLY A 241 -40.19 -34.24 -11.44
N SER A 242 -40.76 -34.64 -10.30
CA SER A 242 -41.74 -33.79 -9.59
C SER A 242 -41.42 -33.52 -8.12
N ALA A 243 -40.34 -32.79 -7.87
CA ALA A 243 -40.15 -32.05 -6.61
C ALA A 243 -39.45 -30.72 -6.89
N LYS A 244 -40.20 -29.62 -6.70
CA LYS A 244 -39.80 -28.19 -6.68
C LYS A 244 -38.36 -27.89 -7.13
N ALA A 245 -38.23 -27.55 -8.41
CA ALA A 245 -37.00 -27.03 -9.02
C ALA A 245 -36.67 -25.62 -8.48
N HIS A 246 -35.92 -25.57 -7.40
CA HIS A 246 -35.08 -24.41 -7.06
C HIS A 246 -33.65 -24.91 -7.10
N ALA A 247 -32.99 -24.76 -8.25
CA ALA A 247 -31.56 -25.00 -8.36
C ALA A 247 -30.88 -24.05 -7.37
N ALA A 248 -30.28 -24.61 -6.30
CA ALA A 248 -29.73 -23.88 -5.16
C ALA A 248 -28.39 -23.21 -5.52
N TYR A 249 -28.42 -22.33 -6.51
CA TYR A 249 -27.34 -21.42 -6.85
C TYR A 249 -27.58 -20.09 -6.14
N ASP A 250 -26.54 -19.51 -5.53
CA ASP A 250 -26.60 -18.17 -4.97
C ASP A 250 -26.76 -17.11 -6.09
N SER A 251 -26.95 -15.84 -5.72
CA SER A 251 -27.08 -14.74 -6.68
C SER A 251 -25.83 -14.52 -7.56
N ARG A 252 -24.70 -15.11 -7.20
CA ARG A 252 -23.44 -15.09 -7.97
C ARG A 252 -23.27 -16.35 -8.83
N GLY A 253 -24.24 -17.26 -8.80
CA GLY A 253 -24.24 -18.48 -9.59
C GLY A 253 -23.44 -19.63 -8.97
N PHE A 254 -23.09 -19.60 -7.68
CA PHE A 254 -22.41 -20.69 -7.00
C PHE A 254 -23.38 -21.67 -6.34
N ASN A 255 -23.11 -22.97 -6.51
CA ASN A 255 -23.84 -24.01 -5.83
C ASN A 255 -23.35 -24.16 -4.38
N ASN A 256 -24.26 -24.08 -3.41
CA ASN A 256 -23.90 -24.15 -1.98
C ASN A 256 -23.34 -25.52 -1.52
N VAL A 257 -23.50 -26.58 -2.32
CA VAL A 257 -23.01 -27.93 -2.00
C VAL A 257 -21.67 -28.20 -2.67
N THR A 258 -21.53 -27.89 -3.96
CA THR A 258 -20.30 -28.19 -4.71
C THR A 258 -19.28 -27.06 -4.69
N GLY A 259 -19.70 -25.82 -4.40
CA GLY A 259 -18.85 -24.64 -4.52
C GLY A 259 -18.58 -24.20 -5.96
N ASN A 260 -19.12 -24.90 -6.97
CA ASN A 260 -18.88 -24.58 -8.37
C ASN A 260 -19.90 -23.56 -8.90
N ASN A 261 -19.42 -22.67 -9.77
CA ASN A 261 -20.21 -21.68 -10.47
C ASN A 261 -20.94 -22.31 -11.66
N ARG A 262 -22.20 -21.93 -11.88
CA ARG A 262 -23.04 -22.41 -12.98
C ARG A 262 -22.47 -22.07 -14.35
N ASP A 263 -21.86 -20.89 -14.49
CA ASP A 263 -21.44 -20.35 -15.78
C ASP A 263 -20.10 -20.92 -16.23
N THR A 264 -19.14 -21.07 -15.31
CA THR A 264 -17.80 -21.58 -15.62
C THR A 264 -17.67 -23.09 -15.37
N MET A 265 -18.65 -23.69 -14.69
CA MET A 265 -18.60 -25.06 -14.15
C MET A 265 -17.42 -25.34 -13.21
N SER A 266 -16.68 -24.30 -12.78
CA SER A 266 -15.49 -24.41 -11.93
C SER A 266 -15.77 -23.84 -10.52
N PRO A 267 -14.86 -24.02 -9.53
CA PRO A 267 -14.99 -23.37 -8.23
C PRO A 267 -14.97 -21.84 -8.27
N TYR A 268 -14.74 -21.21 -9.42
CA TYR A 268 -14.59 -19.78 -9.62
C TYR A 268 -15.69 -19.21 -10.54
N ASP A 269 -16.13 -17.98 -10.32
CA ASP A 269 -17.04 -17.26 -11.23
C ASP A 269 -16.31 -16.81 -12.51
N LYS A 270 -17.04 -16.18 -13.45
CA LYS A 270 -16.46 -15.60 -14.67
C LYS A 270 -15.39 -14.53 -14.39
N GLU A 271 -15.39 -13.95 -13.19
CA GLU A 271 -14.40 -12.97 -12.76
C GLU A 271 -13.20 -13.62 -12.05
N GLY A 272 -13.20 -14.95 -11.88
CA GLY A 272 -12.11 -15.72 -11.32
C GLY A 272 -12.10 -15.81 -9.79
N TYR A 273 -13.20 -15.52 -9.10
CA TYR A 273 -13.33 -15.58 -7.64
C TYR A 273 -14.14 -16.80 -7.19
N ASP A 274 -13.78 -17.42 -6.07
CA ASP A 274 -14.48 -18.58 -5.52
C ASP A 274 -15.79 -18.21 -4.80
N ILE A 275 -16.52 -19.22 -4.29
CA ILE A 275 -17.73 -19.00 -3.49
C ILE A 275 -17.48 -18.11 -2.26
N ASN A 276 -16.26 -18.09 -1.72
CA ASN A 276 -15.86 -17.25 -0.60
C ASN A 276 -15.38 -15.85 -1.04
N GLY A 277 -15.34 -15.57 -2.35
CA GLY A 277 -14.93 -14.31 -2.94
C GLY A 277 -13.43 -14.14 -3.14
N TYR A 278 -12.64 -15.22 -3.15
CA TYR A 278 -11.19 -15.21 -3.34
C TYR A 278 -10.76 -15.80 -4.69
N ASN A 279 -9.78 -15.16 -5.34
CA ASN A 279 -9.21 -15.64 -6.58
C ASN A 279 -8.26 -16.84 -6.36
N ARG A 280 -7.68 -17.38 -7.44
CA ARG A 280 -6.71 -18.50 -7.38
C ARG A 280 -5.47 -18.23 -6.51
N GLN A 281 -5.11 -16.96 -6.31
CA GLN A 281 -4.00 -16.54 -5.45
C GLN A 281 -4.43 -16.36 -3.99
N GLY A 282 -5.71 -16.60 -3.67
CA GLY A 282 -6.28 -16.44 -2.34
C GLY A 282 -6.55 -14.99 -1.96
N ALA A 283 -6.70 -14.09 -2.93
CA ALA A 283 -7.01 -12.67 -2.72
C ALA A 283 -8.47 -12.35 -3.08
N ASP A 284 -9.14 -11.52 -2.27
CA ASP A 284 -10.49 -11.05 -2.54
C ASP A 284 -10.53 -10.01 -3.66
N ARG A 285 -11.71 -9.52 -4.00
CA ARG A 285 -11.92 -8.49 -5.05
C ARG A 285 -11.18 -7.17 -4.79
N ARG A 286 -10.75 -6.91 -3.55
CA ARG A 286 -9.95 -5.75 -3.16
C ARG A 286 -8.46 -6.09 -3.04
N GLY A 287 -8.07 -7.34 -3.28
CA GLY A 287 -6.69 -7.83 -3.23
C GLY A 287 -6.25 -8.37 -1.87
N PHE A 288 -7.15 -8.50 -0.88
CA PHE A 288 -6.82 -8.99 0.46
C PHE A 288 -6.87 -10.50 0.56
N ASN A 289 -5.87 -11.09 1.19
CA ASN A 289 -5.91 -12.50 1.55
C ASN A 289 -6.71 -12.76 2.84
N LYS A 290 -6.81 -14.04 3.22
CA LYS A 290 -7.53 -14.47 4.44
C LYS A 290 -6.96 -13.91 5.75
N VAL A 291 -5.73 -13.40 5.76
CA VAL A 291 -5.11 -12.74 6.92
C VAL A 291 -5.16 -11.21 6.82
N TYR A 292 -6.01 -10.66 5.96
CA TYR A 292 -6.23 -9.23 5.77
C TYR A 292 -5.00 -8.46 5.26
N TRP A 293 -4.09 -9.17 4.57
CA TRP A 293 -2.93 -8.58 3.89
C TRP A 293 -3.24 -8.43 2.40
N ASN A 294 -2.99 -7.24 1.84
CA ASN A 294 -3.19 -6.97 0.43
C ASN A 294 -1.98 -7.50 -0.37
N ILE A 295 -2.23 -8.44 -1.28
CA ILE A 295 -1.17 -9.08 -2.07
C ILE A 295 -0.59 -8.09 -3.11
N GLY A 296 -1.42 -7.24 -3.72
CA GLY A 296 -1.01 -6.34 -4.79
C GLY A 296 -0.15 -5.17 -4.33
N THR A 297 -0.49 -4.56 -3.18
CA THR A 297 0.30 -3.46 -2.60
C THR A 297 1.39 -3.95 -1.65
N ASN A 298 1.40 -5.24 -1.31
CA ASN A 298 2.23 -5.83 -0.26
C ASN A 298 2.15 -5.04 1.07
N SER A 299 0.92 -4.72 1.49
CA SER A 299 0.66 -3.92 2.68
C SER A 299 -0.71 -4.30 3.30
N PRO A 300 -1.06 -3.82 4.51
CA PRO A 300 -2.39 -4.04 5.06
C PRO A 300 -3.48 -3.14 4.42
N TYR A 301 -3.16 -2.40 3.35
CA TYR A 301 -4.05 -1.46 2.66
C TYR A 301 -4.20 -1.79 1.17
N ASP A 302 -5.35 -1.50 0.57
CA ASP A 302 -5.54 -1.56 -0.88
C ASP A 302 -4.92 -0.34 -1.60
N TYR A 303 -5.04 -0.31 -2.94
CA TYR A 303 -4.52 0.80 -3.76
C TYR A 303 -5.16 2.15 -3.44
N SER A 304 -6.39 2.14 -2.91
CA SER A 304 -7.11 3.33 -2.45
C SER A 304 -6.76 3.69 -1.00
N GLY A 305 -5.83 2.98 -0.36
CA GLY A 305 -5.35 3.29 0.99
C GLY A 305 -6.23 2.78 2.13
N PHE A 306 -7.23 1.94 1.86
CA PHE A 306 -8.13 1.39 2.86
C PHE A 306 -7.68 0.00 3.31
N ASN A 307 -7.78 -0.29 4.60
CA ASN A 307 -7.54 -1.64 5.10
C ASN A 307 -8.75 -2.56 4.83
N TYR A 308 -8.63 -3.83 5.19
CA TYR A 308 -9.73 -4.80 5.01
C TYR A 308 -11.07 -4.34 5.63
N LYS A 309 -11.04 -3.65 6.78
CA LYS A 309 -12.23 -3.09 7.45
C LYS A 309 -12.77 -1.81 6.81
N GLY A 310 -12.12 -1.31 5.76
CA GLY A 310 -12.50 -0.07 5.09
C GLY A 310 -12.02 1.18 5.81
N ILE A 311 -10.99 1.08 6.67
CA ILE A 311 -10.39 2.24 7.34
C ILE A 311 -9.21 2.75 6.53
N HIS A 312 -9.22 4.03 6.17
CA HIS A 312 -8.17 4.68 5.40
C HIS A 312 -6.93 4.96 6.25
N LYS A 313 -5.74 4.71 5.68
CA LYS A 313 -4.44 4.80 6.36
C LYS A 313 -4.16 6.19 6.95
N ASP A 314 -4.56 7.26 6.25
CA ASP A 314 -4.19 8.64 6.62
C ASP A 314 -5.23 9.30 7.54
N THR A 315 -6.51 8.96 7.39
CA THR A 315 -7.59 9.61 8.16
C THR A 315 -7.98 8.80 9.40
N GLY A 316 -7.67 7.50 9.45
CA GLY A 316 -8.13 6.58 10.49
C GLY A 316 -9.65 6.39 10.50
N LYS A 317 -10.36 6.80 9.44
CA LYS A 317 -11.83 6.74 9.30
C LYS A 317 -12.24 5.85 8.13
N GLU A 318 -13.54 5.60 8.00
CA GLU A 318 -14.15 4.86 6.87
C GLU A 318 -14.12 5.62 5.53
N SER A 319 -13.56 6.84 5.52
CA SER A 319 -13.41 7.69 4.35
C SER A 319 -11.97 8.18 4.19
N ASP A 320 -11.55 8.41 2.95
CA ASP A 320 -10.32 9.12 2.62
C ASP A 320 -10.41 10.62 2.96
N THR A 321 -9.39 11.38 2.59
CA THR A 321 -9.32 12.84 2.80
C THR A 321 -10.33 13.63 1.96
N ARG A 322 -10.95 13.01 0.96
CA ARG A 322 -11.97 13.57 0.09
C ARG A 322 -13.40 13.22 0.53
N GLY A 323 -13.53 12.30 1.49
CA GLY A 323 -14.81 11.81 1.98
C GLY A 323 -15.29 10.52 1.30
N PHE A 324 -14.52 9.94 0.36
CA PHE A 324 -14.88 8.69 -0.30
C PHE A 324 -14.56 7.49 0.57
N ASN A 325 -15.45 6.50 0.60
CA ASN A 325 -15.15 5.19 1.16
C ASN A 325 -14.46 4.28 0.15
N TYR A 326 -14.12 3.06 0.57
CA TYR A 326 -13.49 2.05 -0.30
C TYR A 326 -14.33 1.64 -1.53
N LYS A 327 -15.62 2.02 -1.58
CA LYS A 327 -16.52 1.82 -2.74
C LYS A 327 -16.67 3.07 -3.60
N HIS A 328 -15.83 4.08 -3.40
CA HIS A 328 -15.85 5.35 -4.11
C HIS A 328 -17.15 6.15 -3.92
N PHE A 329 -17.88 5.90 -2.83
CA PHE A 329 -19.06 6.69 -2.45
C PHE A 329 -18.67 7.72 -1.40
N ASN A 330 -19.06 8.98 -1.58
CA ASN A 330 -18.72 10.06 -0.67
C ASN A 330 -19.70 10.09 0.51
N ILE A 331 -19.19 9.80 1.71
CA ILE A 331 -19.98 9.76 2.94
C ILE A 331 -20.35 11.18 3.40
N GLU A 332 -19.49 12.17 3.15
CA GLU A 332 -19.70 13.55 3.62
C GLU A 332 -20.81 14.26 2.84
N THR A 333 -20.85 14.07 1.51
CA THR A 333 -21.89 14.68 0.65
C THR A 333 -23.10 13.77 0.43
N ASN A 334 -23.01 12.50 0.85
CA ASN A 334 -24.00 11.45 0.56
C ASN A 334 -24.27 11.32 -0.96
N SER A 335 -23.22 11.35 -1.77
CA SER A 335 -23.29 11.26 -3.24
C SER A 335 -22.04 10.62 -3.84
N GLU A 336 -21.99 10.45 -5.16
CA GLU A 336 -20.77 10.01 -5.88
C GLU A 336 -19.71 11.12 -6.03
N TYR A 337 -19.98 12.33 -5.52
CA TYR A 337 -19.13 13.50 -5.69
C TYR A 337 -18.58 14.02 -4.36
N ASP A 338 -17.36 14.53 -4.37
CA ASP A 338 -16.82 15.27 -3.23
C ASP A 338 -17.44 16.68 -3.10
N LYS A 339 -17.02 17.39 -2.06
CA LYS A 339 -17.47 18.78 -1.78
C LYS A 339 -17.21 19.76 -2.93
N ASN A 340 -16.27 19.44 -3.82
CA ASN A 340 -15.92 20.25 -4.99
C ASN A 340 -16.64 19.75 -6.26
N GLY A 341 -17.49 18.73 -6.17
CA GLY A 341 -18.27 18.22 -7.29
C GLY A 341 -17.54 17.21 -8.16
N PHE A 342 -16.42 16.64 -7.72
CA PHE A 342 -15.66 15.65 -8.48
C PHE A 342 -15.92 14.21 -7.99
N THR A 343 -15.99 13.24 -8.91
CA THR A 343 -16.01 11.81 -8.56
C THR A 343 -14.67 11.35 -8.00
N PHE A 344 -14.59 10.12 -7.47
CA PHE A 344 -13.32 9.54 -7.03
C PHE A 344 -12.25 9.57 -8.14
N GLU A 345 -12.62 9.32 -9.39
CA GLU A 345 -11.75 9.36 -10.56
C GLU A 345 -11.40 10.79 -11.02
N GLY A 346 -12.02 11.82 -10.42
CA GLY A 346 -11.73 13.22 -10.71
C GLY A 346 -12.59 13.81 -11.83
N ILE A 347 -13.77 13.26 -12.12
CA ILE A 347 -14.70 13.80 -13.12
C ILE A 347 -15.70 14.75 -12.46
N HIS A 348 -15.82 15.96 -12.98
CA HIS A 348 -16.71 16.98 -12.42
C HIS A 348 -18.16 16.78 -12.87
N LYS A 349 -19.11 16.88 -11.93
CA LYS A 349 -20.54 16.61 -12.14
C LYS A 349 -21.19 17.41 -13.27
N ASP A 350 -20.81 18.69 -13.44
CA ASP A 350 -21.48 19.60 -14.36
C ASP A 350 -20.85 19.56 -15.77
N THR A 351 -19.55 19.30 -15.88
CA THR A 351 -18.83 19.33 -17.16
C THR A 351 -18.69 17.95 -17.78
N GLY A 352 -18.78 16.87 -16.98
CA GLY A 352 -18.49 15.51 -17.41
C GLY A 352 -17.02 15.30 -17.81
N ARG A 353 -16.12 16.20 -17.40
CA ARG A 353 -14.68 16.19 -17.71
C ARG A 353 -13.86 16.24 -16.43
N GLU A 354 -12.54 16.08 -16.54
CA GLU A 354 -11.59 16.21 -15.43
C GLU A 354 -11.51 17.63 -14.83
N TYR A 355 -12.07 18.63 -15.50
CA TYR A 355 -12.01 20.04 -15.10
C TYR A 355 -13.39 20.60 -14.80
N ASP A 356 -13.51 21.43 -13.77
CA ASP A 356 -14.70 22.19 -13.44
C ASP A 356 -14.96 23.33 -14.45
N ASN A 357 -16.03 24.09 -14.23
CA ASN A 357 -16.40 25.24 -15.08
C ASN A 357 -15.35 26.38 -15.05
N ASN A 358 -14.49 26.42 -14.03
CA ASN A 358 -13.42 27.41 -13.88
C ASN A 358 -12.08 26.90 -14.46
N GLY A 359 -12.07 25.71 -15.05
CA GLY A 359 -10.90 25.09 -15.66
C GLY A 359 -9.92 24.49 -14.65
N TRP A 360 -10.37 24.14 -13.45
CA TRP A 360 -9.54 23.46 -12.44
C TRP A 360 -9.92 21.99 -12.33
N ASN A 361 -8.93 21.10 -12.27
CA ASN A 361 -9.18 19.72 -11.89
C ASN A 361 -9.12 19.53 -10.37
N TYR A 362 -9.49 18.34 -9.90
CA TYR A 362 -9.46 18.00 -8.48
C TYR A 362 -8.07 18.19 -7.83
N TYR A 363 -6.97 17.98 -8.57
CA TYR A 363 -5.60 18.18 -8.08
C TYR A 363 -5.18 19.66 -8.01
N GLY A 364 -6.03 20.58 -8.46
CA GLY A 364 -5.73 22.00 -8.53
C GLY A 364 -4.87 22.39 -9.74
N LEU A 365 -4.80 21.56 -10.78
CA LEU A 365 -4.18 21.89 -12.06
C LEU A 365 -5.14 22.68 -12.93
N ASN A 366 -4.66 23.77 -13.54
CA ASN A 366 -5.46 24.59 -14.44
C ASN A 366 -5.38 24.09 -15.90
N GLU A 367 -6.53 24.02 -16.57
CA GLU A 367 -6.67 23.52 -17.94
C GLU A 367 -5.86 24.34 -18.96
N GLN A 368 -5.79 25.66 -18.77
CA GLN A 368 -5.16 26.58 -19.73
C GLN A 368 -3.64 26.67 -19.54
N THR A 369 -3.17 26.87 -18.31
CA THR A 369 -1.74 27.07 -18.04
C THR A 369 -0.97 25.76 -17.90
N LYS A 370 -1.67 24.64 -17.66
CA LYS A 370 -1.07 23.35 -17.29
C LYS A 370 -0.16 23.45 -16.06
N ASP A 371 -0.49 24.37 -15.15
CA ASP A 371 0.18 24.59 -13.87
C ASP A 371 -0.88 24.74 -12.76
N TYR A 372 -0.46 24.72 -11.50
CA TYR A 372 -1.30 24.92 -10.31
C TYR A 372 -1.77 26.37 -10.12
N TYR A 373 -1.48 27.24 -11.08
CA TYR A 373 -1.84 28.64 -11.09
C TYR A 373 -2.54 28.98 -12.40
N ASN A 374 -3.63 29.73 -12.34
CA ASN A 374 -4.29 30.25 -13.52
C ASN A 374 -3.45 31.34 -14.20
N LYS A 375 -3.93 31.87 -15.32
CA LYS A 375 -3.25 32.94 -16.06
C LYS A 375 -3.02 34.22 -15.25
N GLU A 376 -3.82 34.45 -14.23
CA GLU A 376 -3.73 35.59 -13.31
C GLU A 376 -2.76 35.34 -12.14
N GLY A 377 -2.19 34.14 -12.03
CA GLY A 377 -1.21 33.78 -11.01
C GLY A 377 -1.81 33.29 -9.69
N TRP A 378 -3.10 32.93 -9.66
CA TRP A 378 -3.81 32.40 -8.49
C TRP A 378 -3.97 30.89 -8.59
N ASN A 379 -3.74 30.17 -7.50
CA ASN A 379 -4.06 28.75 -7.40
C ASN A 379 -5.57 28.53 -7.13
N PHE A 380 -5.99 27.26 -7.13
CA PHE A 380 -7.37 26.87 -6.86
C PHE A 380 -7.94 27.44 -5.53
N ALA A 381 -7.09 27.60 -4.50
CA ALA A 381 -7.48 28.18 -3.22
C ALA A 381 -7.50 29.72 -3.21
N GLY A 382 -7.19 30.38 -4.33
CA GLY A 382 -7.09 31.83 -4.42
C GLY A 382 -5.83 32.41 -3.79
N ILE A 383 -4.73 31.64 -3.78
CA ILE A 383 -3.43 32.02 -3.24
C ILE A 383 -2.43 32.17 -4.40
N ASN A 384 -1.66 33.25 -4.41
CA ASN A 384 -0.65 33.49 -5.43
C ASN A 384 0.65 32.72 -5.15
N ARG A 385 1.61 32.77 -6.10
CA ARG A 385 2.91 32.08 -5.97
C ARG A 385 3.75 32.48 -4.75
N ARG A 386 3.47 33.66 -4.16
CA ARG A 386 4.16 34.18 -2.98
C ARG A 386 3.42 33.85 -1.68
N GLY A 387 2.33 33.08 -1.73
CA GLY A 387 1.56 32.65 -0.55
C GLY A 387 0.49 33.64 -0.09
N PHE A 388 0.22 34.71 -0.84
CA PHE A 388 -0.81 35.70 -0.51
C PHE A 388 -2.18 35.29 -1.03
N ASN A 389 -3.21 35.49 -0.22
CA ASN A 389 -4.59 35.44 -0.67
C ASN A 389 -5.00 36.75 -1.37
N LYS A 390 -6.26 36.82 -1.86
CA LYS A 390 -6.81 38.01 -2.52
C LYS A 390 -6.92 39.25 -1.62
N ASP A 391 -6.90 39.05 -0.30
CA ASP A 391 -6.92 40.13 0.70
C ASP A 391 -5.51 40.62 1.08
N LYS A 392 -4.48 40.25 0.30
CA LYS A 392 -3.06 40.59 0.54
C LYS A 392 -2.49 40.03 1.84
N TYR A 393 -3.09 38.99 2.39
CA TYR A 393 -2.62 38.30 3.59
C TYR A 393 -1.91 37.00 3.24
N ASN A 394 -0.71 36.79 3.79
CA ASN A 394 0.08 35.60 3.54
C ASN A 394 -0.40 34.43 4.42
N VAL A 395 -0.82 33.35 3.77
CA VAL A 395 -1.43 32.18 4.43
C VAL A 395 -0.40 31.33 5.16
N GLU A 396 0.85 31.30 4.67
CA GLU A 396 1.91 30.47 5.23
C GLU A 396 2.50 31.11 6.50
N THR A 397 2.86 32.39 6.43
CA THR A 397 3.43 33.12 7.58
C THR A 397 2.36 33.61 8.56
N LYS A 398 1.08 33.57 8.16
CA LYS A 398 -0.05 34.17 8.91
C LYS A 398 0.21 35.64 9.23
N SER A 399 0.66 36.40 8.24
CA SER A 399 0.94 37.83 8.36
C SER A 399 0.75 38.57 7.04
N GLU A 400 0.91 39.89 7.04
CA GLU A 400 0.92 40.70 5.81
C GLU A 400 2.20 40.54 4.97
N TYR A 401 3.15 39.71 5.41
CA TYR A 401 4.46 39.54 4.80
C TYR A 401 4.72 38.08 4.42
N ASP A 402 5.48 37.83 3.36
CA ASP A 402 5.97 36.50 3.00
C ASP A 402 7.16 36.07 3.88
N SER A 403 7.67 34.85 3.66
CA SER A 403 8.78 34.26 4.42
C SER A 403 10.09 35.04 4.29
N TRP A 404 10.20 35.94 3.30
CA TRP A 404 11.33 36.83 3.09
C TRP A 404 11.09 38.25 3.64
N GLY A 405 9.95 38.46 4.30
CA GLY A 405 9.60 39.72 4.95
C GLY A 405 9.06 40.78 4.01
N PHE A 406 8.62 40.44 2.79
CA PHE A 406 8.00 41.38 1.85
C PHE A 406 6.48 41.27 1.87
N ASN A 407 5.77 42.39 1.83
CA ASN A 407 4.31 42.38 1.70
C ASN A 407 3.87 42.09 0.26
N TYR A 408 2.55 42.01 0.02
CA TYR A 408 2.01 41.75 -1.31
C TYR A 408 2.55 42.71 -2.39
N ASP A 409 2.67 44.00 -2.06
CA ASP A 409 3.18 45.04 -2.97
C ASP A 409 4.72 45.03 -3.10
N GLY A 410 5.40 44.08 -2.45
CA GLY A 410 6.85 43.90 -2.55
C GLY A 410 7.65 44.78 -1.58
N ILE A 411 7.02 45.34 -0.55
CA ILE A 411 7.67 46.20 0.45
C ILE A 411 8.16 45.37 1.63
N ASN A 412 9.47 45.47 1.92
CA ASN A 412 10.11 44.79 3.04
C ASN A 412 9.70 45.40 4.38
N LYS A 413 9.42 44.52 5.35
CA LYS A 413 8.99 44.87 6.72
C LYS A 413 9.99 45.74 7.48
N GLU A 414 11.29 45.49 7.31
CA GLU A 414 12.34 46.17 8.08
C GLU A 414 12.75 47.49 7.43
N THR A 415 12.93 47.51 6.11
CA THR A 415 13.42 48.69 5.40
C THR A 415 12.33 49.65 4.96
N GLY A 416 11.07 49.17 4.84
CA GLY A 416 9.97 49.93 4.25
C GLY A 416 10.14 50.22 2.75
N LYS A 417 11.03 49.51 2.07
CA LYS A 417 11.35 49.67 0.64
C LYS A 417 11.09 48.40 -0.15
N GLU A 418 11.20 48.46 -1.47
CA GLU A 418 11.09 47.31 -2.37
C GLU A 418 12.25 46.29 -2.28
N TYR A 419 13.18 46.50 -1.34
CA TYR A 419 14.36 45.66 -1.13
C TYR A 419 14.68 45.50 0.37
N ASP A 420 15.31 44.39 0.74
CA ASP A 420 15.75 44.07 2.10
C ASP A 420 17.02 44.83 2.52
N THR A 421 17.54 44.55 3.71
CA THR A 421 18.78 45.18 4.23
C THR A 421 20.05 44.83 3.43
N ARG A 422 19.98 43.81 2.57
CA ARG A 422 21.04 43.38 1.65
C ARG A 422 20.88 43.93 0.23
N GLY A 423 19.77 44.61 -0.04
CA GLY A 423 19.44 45.19 -1.35
C GLY A 423 18.67 44.26 -2.29
N PHE A 424 18.24 43.08 -1.85
CA PHE A 424 17.46 42.15 -2.66
C PHE A 424 15.97 42.47 -2.62
N ASN A 425 15.28 42.42 -3.75
CA ASN A 425 13.82 42.43 -3.81
C ASN A 425 13.23 41.03 -3.58
N TYR A 426 11.89 40.92 -3.59
CA TYR A 426 11.19 39.65 -3.40
C TYR A 426 11.50 38.58 -4.50
N GLU A 427 12.11 38.97 -5.62
CA GLU A 427 12.56 38.07 -6.69
C GLU A 427 14.04 37.67 -6.55
N HIS A 428 14.66 38.01 -5.41
CA HIS A 428 16.08 37.81 -5.13
C HIS A 428 17.01 38.53 -6.12
N PHE A 429 16.55 39.64 -6.68
CA PHE A 429 17.35 40.53 -7.52
C PHE A 429 17.85 41.70 -6.68
N ASN A 430 19.16 41.95 -6.72
CA ASN A 430 19.78 43.03 -5.96
C ASN A 430 19.67 44.36 -6.71
N VAL A 431 18.92 45.30 -6.14
CA VAL A 431 18.64 46.61 -6.73
C VAL A 431 19.88 47.51 -6.72
N GLU A 432 20.78 47.34 -5.75
CA GLU A 432 22.00 48.16 -5.64
C GLU A 432 23.06 47.77 -6.67
N THR A 433 23.26 46.48 -6.90
CA THR A 433 24.26 45.98 -7.86
C THR A 433 23.70 45.72 -9.26
N ASN A 434 22.37 45.80 -9.43
CA ASN A 434 21.65 45.42 -10.63
C ASN A 434 22.00 43.99 -11.10
N SER A 435 22.08 43.05 -10.15
CA SER A 435 22.45 41.65 -10.40
C SER A 435 21.83 40.70 -9.38
N LYS A 436 22.06 39.39 -9.51
CA LYS A 436 21.65 38.39 -8.51
C LYS A 436 22.55 38.36 -7.26
N TYR A 437 23.54 39.25 -7.16
CA TYR A 437 24.55 39.25 -6.11
C TYR A 437 24.52 40.55 -5.31
N ASP A 438 24.77 40.50 -4.01
CA ASP A 438 24.98 41.69 -3.19
C ASP A 438 26.37 42.31 -3.42
N LYS A 439 26.64 43.42 -2.73
CA LYS A 439 27.94 44.11 -2.78
C LYS A 439 29.14 43.24 -2.42
N ASN A 440 28.92 42.18 -1.63
CA ASN A 440 29.95 41.22 -1.21
C ASN A 440 30.06 40.04 -2.20
N GLY A 441 29.24 40.01 -3.26
CA GLY A 441 29.26 39.00 -4.29
C GLY A 441 28.50 37.72 -3.93
N PHE A 442 27.59 37.76 -2.96
CA PHE A 442 26.77 36.61 -2.56
C PHE A 442 25.35 36.73 -3.09
N THR A 443 24.73 35.62 -3.48
CA THR A 443 23.29 35.57 -3.77
C THR A 443 22.46 35.74 -2.50
N TYR A 444 21.14 35.89 -2.65
CA TYR A 444 20.22 35.87 -1.51
C TYR A 444 20.44 34.65 -0.61
N ASP A 445 20.60 33.46 -1.20
CA ASP A 445 20.86 32.20 -0.49
C ASP A 445 22.29 32.08 0.08
N GLY A 446 23.15 33.08 -0.12
CA GLY A 446 24.52 33.09 0.39
C GLY A 446 25.54 32.37 -0.48
N ILE A 447 25.25 32.14 -1.77
CA ILE A 447 26.21 31.53 -2.71
C ILE A 447 27.11 32.60 -3.32
N ASN A 448 28.42 32.43 -3.21
CA ASN A 448 29.40 33.37 -3.74
C ASN A 448 29.56 33.23 -5.26
N LYS A 449 29.57 34.37 -5.96
CA LYS A 449 29.69 34.44 -7.43
C LYS A 449 30.95 33.79 -8.00
N ASP A 450 32.06 33.81 -7.24
CA ASP A 450 33.36 33.37 -7.75
C ASP A 450 33.62 31.90 -7.47
N THR A 451 33.16 31.38 -6.32
CA THR A 451 33.41 30.00 -5.90
C THR A 451 32.25 29.06 -6.23
N GLY A 452 31.04 29.59 -6.43
CA GLY A 452 29.81 28.80 -6.57
C GLY A 452 29.42 28.05 -5.29
N ARG A 453 30.00 28.40 -4.14
CA ARG A 453 29.77 27.79 -2.83
C ARG A 453 29.32 28.84 -1.82
N GLU A 454 28.93 28.42 -0.62
CA GLU A 454 28.54 29.31 0.49
C GLU A 454 29.69 30.20 1.01
N TYR A 455 30.94 29.86 0.67
CA TYR A 455 32.14 30.55 1.13
C TYR A 455 32.84 31.26 -0.04
N ASP A 456 33.36 32.46 0.22
CA ASP A 456 34.21 33.20 -0.72
C ASP A 456 35.60 32.54 -0.87
N LYS A 457 36.46 33.16 -1.68
CA LYS A 457 37.85 32.70 -1.90
C LYS A 457 38.72 32.74 -0.63
N ASN A 458 38.34 33.53 0.37
CA ASN A 458 39.03 33.66 1.65
C ASN A 458 38.46 32.72 2.72
N GLY A 459 37.47 31.90 2.37
CA GLY A 459 36.85 30.93 3.27
C GLY A 459 35.80 31.55 4.20
N TRP A 460 35.23 32.71 3.88
CA TRP A 460 34.18 33.33 4.68
C TRP A 460 32.83 33.22 3.99
N ASN A 461 31.79 32.83 4.72
CA ASN A 461 30.42 32.92 4.23
C ASN A 461 29.83 34.31 4.50
N TYR A 462 28.65 34.55 3.92
CA TYR A 462 27.95 35.83 4.09
C TYR A 462 27.69 36.22 5.57
N TYR A 463 27.50 35.23 6.46
CA TYR A 463 27.28 35.47 7.90
C TYR A 463 28.57 35.76 8.67
N GLY A 464 29.74 35.71 8.04
CA GLY A 464 31.04 35.88 8.69
C GLY A 464 31.54 34.62 9.41
N LEU A 465 31.04 33.43 9.06
CA LEU A 465 31.57 32.14 9.52
C LEU A 465 32.74 31.71 8.63
N ASN A 466 33.83 31.25 9.24
CA ASN A 466 34.99 30.75 8.52
C ASN A 466 34.90 29.24 8.23
N GLU A 467 35.17 28.83 6.99
CA GLU A 467 35.09 27.44 6.51
C GLU A 467 36.01 26.50 7.30
N LYS A 468 37.19 26.97 7.72
CA LYS A 468 38.18 26.11 8.38
C LYS A 468 37.97 25.97 9.88
N THR A 469 37.73 27.08 10.57
CA THR A 469 37.59 27.08 12.03
C THR A 469 36.18 26.73 12.48
N GLN A 470 35.19 26.84 11.59
CA GLN A 470 33.77 26.73 11.93
C GLN A 470 33.37 27.70 13.05
N ASP A 471 34.02 28.87 13.08
CA ASP A 471 33.81 29.96 14.03
C ASP A 471 33.82 31.31 13.28
N TYR A 472 33.42 32.39 13.94
CA TYR A 472 33.47 33.76 13.41
C TYR A 472 34.89 34.33 13.33
N TYR A 473 35.89 33.53 13.68
CA TYR A 473 37.30 33.88 13.70
C TYR A 473 38.09 32.94 12.80
N ASP A 474 39.02 33.46 12.02
CA ASP A 474 39.96 32.65 11.24
C ASP A 474 40.97 31.90 12.13
N GLU A 475 41.85 31.12 11.50
CA GLU A 475 42.93 30.38 12.17
C GLU A 475 43.88 31.31 12.96
N THR A 476 43.90 32.61 12.64
CA THR A 476 44.72 33.62 13.32
C THR A 476 43.97 34.35 14.44
N GLY A 477 42.70 34.01 14.69
CA GLY A 477 41.88 34.58 15.75
C GLY A 477 41.22 35.93 15.40
N TRP A 478 41.06 36.24 14.12
CA TRP A 478 40.46 37.48 13.63
C TRP A 478 39.14 37.23 12.91
N THR A 479 38.14 38.09 13.12
CA THR A 479 36.89 38.06 12.37
C THR A 479 37.07 38.55 10.93
N PHE A 480 36.07 38.32 10.09
CA PHE A 480 35.99 38.90 8.74
C PHE A 480 36.20 40.44 8.74
N ASP A 481 35.65 41.13 9.74
CA ASP A 481 35.81 42.58 9.93
C ASP A 481 37.16 43.00 10.56
N GLY A 482 38.06 42.05 10.80
CA GLY A 482 39.38 42.32 11.37
C GLY A 482 39.37 42.66 12.85
N ILE A 483 38.52 41.99 13.63
CA ILE A 483 38.43 42.12 15.09
C ILE A 483 38.95 40.83 15.75
N ASN A 484 39.85 40.94 16.74
CA ASN A 484 40.35 39.76 17.45
C ASN A 484 39.37 39.27 18.53
N ARG A 485 39.65 38.11 19.14
CA ARG A 485 38.79 37.55 20.22
C ARG A 485 38.62 38.47 21.44
N GLN A 486 39.56 39.37 21.69
CA GLN A 486 39.47 40.39 22.75
C GLN A 486 38.72 41.66 22.33
N GLY A 487 38.20 41.73 21.10
CA GLY A 487 37.43 42.86 20.59
C GLY A 487 38.26 44.03 20.11
N PHE A 488 39.54 43.84 19.82
CA PHE A 488 40.39 44.88 19.26
C PHE A 488 40.46 44.76 17.75
N ASN A 489 40.42 45.90 17.06
CA ASN A 489 40.74 45.97 15.65
C ASN A 489 42.28 45.86 15.44
N ARG A 490 42.70 45.75 14.18
CA ARG A 490 44.14 45.69 13.82
C ARG A 490 44.94 46.93 14.19
N GLU A 491 44.28 48.05 14.48
CA GLU A 491 44.91 49.30 14.93
C GLU A 491 45.09 49.37 16.46
N GLY A 492 44.64 48.34 17.19
CA GLY A 492 44.75 48.24 18.64
C GLY A 492 43.68 49.02 19.41
N TYR A 493 42.57 49.38 18.77
CA TYR A 493 41.39 49.95 19.43
C TYR A 493 40.35 48.88 19.72
N ASN A 494 39.86 48.86 20.96
CA ASN A 494 38.74 48.03 21.35
C ASN A 494 37.45 48.60 20.76
N VAL A 495 36.69 47.77 20.04
CA VAL A 495 35.49 48.20 19.29
C VAL A 495 34.34 48.61 20.20
N TRP A 496 34.29 48.11 21.44
CA TRP A 496 33.23 48.44 22.40
C TRP A 496 33.55 49.69 23.21
N THR A 497 34.76 49.79 23.77
CA THR A 497 35.15 50.96 24.56
C THR A 497 35.55 52.16 23.69
N LYS A 498 35.76 51.94 22.38
CA LYS A 498 36.28 52.92 21.42
C LYS A 498 37.61 53.54 21.89
N SER A 499 38.43 52.75 22.59
CA SER A 499 39.71 53.19 23.18
C SER A 499 40.80 52.12 23.02
N LYS A 500 42.04 52.43 23.41
CA LYS A 500 43.15 51.45 23.40
C LYS A 500 43.05 50.37 24.49
N TYR A 501 42.00 50.37 25.31
CA TYR A 501 41.85 49.49 26.45
C TYR A 501 40.47 48.80 26.44
N ASP A 502 40.39 47.57 26.93
CA ASP A 502 39.13 46.88 27.20
C ASP A 502 38.45 47.39 28.50
N TYR A 503 37.32 46.80 28.87
CA TYR A 503 36.60 47.16 30.11
C TYR A 503 37.38 46.81 31.39
N ALA A 504 38.32 45.87 31.32
CA ALA A 504 39.23 45.52 32.42
C ALA A 504 40.52 46.35 32.41
N ASN A 505 40.58 47.38 31.56
CA ASN A 505 41.70 48.29 31.36
C ASN A 505 42.97 47.63 30.77
N PHE A 506 42.87 46.48 30.11
CA PHE A 506 43.98 45.89 29.37
C PHE A 506 44.04 46.40 27.93
N ASP A 507 45.23 46.66 27.42
CA ASP A 507 45.43 46.98 26.00
C ASP A 507 45.47 45.72 25.11
N PHE A 508 45.63 45.92 23.80
CA PHE A 508 45.76 44.85 22.82
C PHE A 508 46.89 43.85 23.12
N GLN A 509 47.95 44.27 23.83
CA GLN A 509 49.08 43.41 24.22
C GLN A 509 48.83 42.71 25.57
N GLY A 510 47.66 42.93 26.19
CA GLY A 510 47.32 42.41 27.51
C GLY A 510 48.01 43.16 28.64
N ILE A 511 48.41 44.42 28.44
CA ILE A 511 49.00 45.25 29.49
C ILE A 511 47.94 46.12 30.15
N ASN A 512 47.83 46.02 31.47
CA ASN A 512 46.88 46.81 32.24
C ASN A 512 47.31 48.28 32.30
N LYS A 513 46.34 49.17 32.07
CA LYS A 513 46.51 50.62 32.07
C LYS A 513 47.10 51.16 33.37
N ASN A 514 46.70 50.62 34.52
CA ASN A 514 47.06 51.12 35.84
C ASN A 514 48.38 50.51 36.32
N THR A 515 48.50 49.18 36.31
CA THR A 515 49.69 48.50 36.85
C THR A 515 50.89 48.53 35.90
N LYS A 516 50.67 48.79 34.60
CA LYS A 516 51.67 48.65 33.52
C LYS A 516 52.27 47.25 33.41
N THR A 517 51.56 46.23 33.92
CA THR A 517 51.95 44.82 33.84
C THR A 517 50.86 44.00 33.15
N ARG A 518 51.10 42.70 32.94
CA ARG A 518 50.09 41.76 32.44
C ARG A 518 48.95 41.45 33.42
N TYR A 519 48.97 42.04 34.61
CA TYR A 519 48.03 41.77 35.68
C TYR A 519 47.35 43.05 36.14
N ASP A 520 46.10 42.97 36.56
CA ASP A 520 45.39 44.08 37.20
C ASP A 520 45.85 44.28 38.65
N GLU A 521 45.21 45.22 39.36
CA GLU A 521 45.52 45.53 40.76
C GLU A 521 45.24 44.35 41.72
N ARG A 522 44.41 43.39 41.30
CA ARG A 522 44.11 42.15 42.03
C ARG A 522 45.00 40.98 41.63
N GLY A 523 45.94 41.18 40.69
CA GLY A 523 46.87 40.16 40.25
C GLY A 523 46.34 39.24 39.16
N PHE A 524 45.19 39.52 38.54
CA PHE A 524 44.62 38.72 37.45
C PHE A 524 45.02 39.25 36.08
N ASP A 525 45.31 38.36 35.12
CA ASP A 525 45.50 38.72 33.72
C ASP A 525 44.17 38.88 32.96
N ASN A 526 44.22 39.24 31.67
CA ASN A 526 42.99 39.42 30.88
C ASN A 526 42.20 38.12 30.64
N ASN A 527 42.81 36.95 30.92
CA ASN A 527 42.15 35.64 30.91
C ASN A 527 41.64 35.23 32.29
N GLN A 528 41.65 36.14 33.27
CA GLN A 528 41.25 35.93 34.65
C GLN A 528 42.10 34.89 35.39
N VAL A 529 43.39 34.79 35.06
CA VAL A 529 44.36 33.93 35.77
C VAL A 529 45.20 34.77 36.72
N HIS A 530 45.24 34.36 37.99
CA HIS A 530 45.96 35.07 39.03
C HIS A 530 47.47 34.76 39.00
N ASN A 531 48.30 35.79 39.13
CA ASN A 531 49.74 35.73 38.91
C ASN A 531 50.51 34.79 39.86
N LYS A 532 50.05 34.62 41.10
CA LYS A 532 50.73 33.80 42.13
C LYS A 532 50.17 32.39 42.24
N THR A 533 48.87 32.22 42.07
CA THR A 533 48.23 30.90 42.23
C THR A 533 48.22 30.14 40.92
N HIS A 534 48.38 30.84 39.78
CA HIS A 534 48.21 30.28 38.44
C HIS A 534 46.85 29.61 38.23
N THR A 535 45.82 30.08 38.94
CA THR A 535 44.44 29.62 38.81
C THR A 535 43.49 30.79 38.62
N LYS A 536 42.20 30.52 38.40
CA LYS A 536 41.14 31.54 38.37
C LYS A 536 40.84 32.19 39.73
N TYR A 537 41.58 31.84 40.78
CA TYR A 537 41.34 32.30 42.15
C TYR A 537 42.60 32.94 42.73
N ASP A 538 42.44 34.00 43.52
CA ASP A 538 43.52 34.63 44.26
C ASP A 538 44.02 33.74 45.43
N GLU A 539 45.01 34.21 46.18
CA GLU A 539 45.58 33.51 47.34
C GLU A 539 44.54 33.22 48.45
N ARG A 540 43.41 33.95 48.45
CA ARG A 540 42.30 33.81 49.41
C ARG A 540 41.15 32.97 48.84
N GLY A 541 41.31 32.45 47.63
CA GLY A 541 40.32 31.61 46.96
C GLY A 541 39.21 32.39 46.29
N PHE A 542 39.29 33.71 46.09
CA PHE A 542 38.28 34.47 45.36
C PHE A 542 38.61 34.58 43.88
N ASP A 543 37.61 34.40 43.02
CA ASP A 543 37.76 34.61 41.58
C ASP A 543 37.77 36.10 41.20
N TYR A 544 37.94 36.38 39.91
CA TYR A 544 37.89 37.75 39.38
C TYR A 544 36.55 38.45 39.70
N GLY A 545 35.44 37.72 39.78
CA GLY A 545 34.13 38.24 40.18
C GLY A 545 33.95 38.44 41.69
N GLY A 546 34.91 38.00 42.51
CA GLY A 546 34.84 38.08 43.97
C GLY A 546 34.09 36.91 44.63
N LYS A 547 33.86 35.79 43.92
CA LYS A 547 33.29 34.57 44.49
C LYS A 547 34.36 33.63 45.01
N ASN A 548 34.15 33.10 46.21
CA ASN A 548 35.06 32.17 46.84
C ASN A 548 34.91 30.75 46.26
N LYS A 549 36.04 30.10 45.96
CA LYS A 549 36.13 28.74 45.43
C LYS A 549 35.40 27.71 46.29
N ASP A 550 35.46 27.86 47.60
CA ASP A 550 34.97 26.84 48.53
C ASP A 550 33.50 27.01 48.88
N THR A 551 32.99 28.24 48.95
CA THR A 551 31.59 28.52 49.31
C THR A 551 30.70 28.78 48.09
N GLY A 552 31.29 29.15 46.95
CA GLY A 552 30.56 29.60 45.76
C GLY A 552 29.88 30.97 45.92
N THR A 553 30.06 31.63 47.07
CA THR A 553 29.46 32.93 47.40
C THR A 553 30.52 34.04 47.43
N GLU A 554 30.10 35.29 47.58
CA GLU A 554 31.02 36.42 47.77
C GLU A 554 31.84 36.36 49.07
N TYR A 555 31.56 35.40 49.97
CA TYR A 555 32.19 35.28 51.27
C TYR A 555 32.96 33.96 51.38
N ASP A 556 34.12 33.96 52.04
CA ASP A 556 34.84 32.74 52.38
C ASP A 556 34.18 31.97 53.54
N LYS A 557 34.75 30.82 53.91
CA LYS A 557 34.26 29.98 55.01
C LYS A 557 34.20 30.70 56.36
N ASP A 558 34.99 31.75 56.55
CA ASP A 558 35.03 32.57 57.76
C ASP A 558 34.04 33.75 57.70
N GLY A 559 33.26 33.84 56.62
CA GLY A 559 32.24 34.84 56.39
C GLY A 559 32.81 36.19 55.97
N TRP A 560 34.00 36.24 55.36
CA TRP A 560 34.59 37.49 54.87
C TRP A 560 34.58 37.54 53.35
N ASN A 561 34.19 38.66 52.75
CA ASN A 561 34.36 38.86 51.31
C ASN A 561 35.77 39.33 50.96
N PHE A 562 36.07 39.40 49.66
CA PHE A 562 37.37 39.85 49.16
C PHE A 562 37.78 41.23 49.71
N TYR A 563 36.82 42.16 49.87
CA TYR A 563 37.04 43.50 50.40
C TYR A 563 37.26 43.54 51.93
N GLY A 564 37.11 42.42 52.63
CA GLY A 564 37.23 42.35 54.09
C GLY A 564 35.95 42.74 54.83
N LEU A 565 34.77 42.67 54.18
CA LEU A 565 33.47 42.87 54.80
C LEU A 565 32.93 41.53 55.32
N ASN A 566 32.42 41.53 56.55
CA ASN A 566 31.84 40.34 57.16
C ASN A 566 30.38 40.13 56.71
N GLU A 567 30.02 38.88 56.42
CA GLU A 567 28.71 38.46 55.94
C GLU A 567 27.59 38.83 56.91
N LYS A 568 27.82 38.66 58.22
CA LYS A 568 26.79 38.81 59.26
C LYS A 568 26.62 40.25 59.70
N THR A 569 27.71 40.99 59.87
CA THR A 569 27.64 42.38 60.35
C THR A 569 27.48 43.39 59.23
N LYS A 570 27.84 43.01 57.99
CA LYS A 570 28.00 43.92 56.85
C LYS A 570 28.97 45.07 57.14
N THR A 571 29.95 44.84 58.00
CA THR A 571 31.03 45.77 58.34
C THR A 571 32.39 45.10 58.21
N TYR A 572 33.47 45.86 58.34
CA TYR A 572 34.83 45.32 58.43
C TYR A 572 35.12 44.56 59.74
N PHE A 573 34.11 44.35 60.61
CA PHE A 573 34.25 43.66 61.89
C PHE A 573 33.34 42.44 61.96
N ASP A 574 33.80 41.35 62.55
CA ASP A 574 32.99 40.18 62.86
C ASP A 574 31.97 40.49 63.99
N PRO A 575 31.03 39.59 64.32
CA PRO A 575 30.11 39.78 65.43
C PRO A 575 30.78 39.98 66.80
N SER A 576 32.07 39.65 66.93
CA SER A 576 32.88 39.86 68.13
C SER A 576 33.60 41.22 68.14
N GLY A 577 33.45 42.03 67.08
CA GLY A 577 34.04 43.36 66.95
C GLY A 577 35.48 43.39 66.43
N TYR A 578 35.95 42.35 65.72
CA TYR A 578 37.31 42.24 65.19
C TYR A 578 37.36 42.19 63.67
N THR A 579 38.36 42.81 63.04
CA THR A 579 38.61 42.71 61.60
C THR A 579 39.05 41.31 61.21
N ARG A 580 39.11 41.04 59.89
CA ARG A 580 39.64 39.79 59.33
C ARG A 580 41.04 39.45 59.87
N GLU A 581 41.86 40.47 60.13
CA GLU A 581 43.21 40.36 60.70
C GLU A 581 43.21 40.22 62.23
N GLY A 582 42.03 40.18 62.86
CA GLY A 582 41.86 39.97 64.30
C GLY A 582 42.04 41.22 65.15
N LEU A 583 41.80 42.43 64.61
CA LEU A 583 41.96 43.72 65.29
C LEU A 583 40.62 44.33 65.69
N ASP A 584 40.49 44.84 66.92
CA ASP A 584 39.28 45.55 67.34
C ASP A 584 39.18 46.94 66.69
N LYS A 585 38.07 47.66 66.93
CA LYS A 585 37.85 49.01 66.38
C LYS A 585 38.90 50.07 66.80
N TYR A 586 39.79 49.75 67.73
CA TYR A 586 40.89 50.60 68.18
C TYR A 586 42.26 50.07 67.71
N GLY A 587 42.29 49.01 66.91
CA GLY A 587 43.51 48.41 66.36
C GLY A 587 44.19 47.40 67.30
N TYR A 588 43.53 46.92 68.36
CA TYR A 588 44.12 45.95 69.28
C TYR A 588 43.72 44.51 68.94
N LYS A 589 44.68 43.59 69.02
CA LYS A 589 44.40 42.15 68.94
C LYS A 589 43.58 41.68 70.14
N ARG A 590 42.80 40.63 69.95
CA ARG A 590 41.93 40.03 70.97
C ARG A 590 42.70 39.79 72.28
N GLY A 591 42.25 40.40 73.38
CA GLY A 591 42.85 40.28 74.72
C GLY A 591 44.01 41.24 75.02
N GLN A 592 44.45 42.08 74.08
CA GLN A 592 45.57 43.03 74.28
C GLN A 592 45.13 44.45 74.65
N ARG A 593 43.93 44.59 75.23
CA ARG A 593 43.32 45.89 75.54
C ARG A 593 43.79 46.40 76.92
N PRO A 594 44.24 47.67 77.06
CA PRO A 594 44.68 48.21 78.35
C PRO A 594 43.56 48.23 79.42
N LYS A 595 43.87 47.83 80.66
CA LYS A 595 42.89 47.61 81.75
C LYS A 595 42.05 48.84 82.16
N ASN A 596 42.45 50.07 81.82
CA ASN A 596 41.79 51.31 82.26
C ASN A 596 41.09 52.11 81.12
N PHE A 597 40.77 51.46 80.01
CA PHE A 597 40.17 52.12 78.85
C PHE A 597 38.65 52.31 79.04
N GLY A 598 38.20 53.46 79.56
CA GLY A 598 36.77 53.87 79.53
C GLY A 598 36.09 54.33 80.84
N ALA A 599 36.80 54.58 81.94
CA ALA A 599 36.19 55.11 83.17
C ALA A 599 36.19 56.66 83.21
N ALA A 600 35.00 57.28 83.32
CA ALA A 600 34.85 58.74 83.47
C ALA A 600 34.94 59.19 84.95
N PRO A 601 35.56 60.33 85.29
CA PRO A 601 35.70 60.78 86.67
C PRO A 601 34.50 61.60 87.20
N ALA A 602 34.28 61.53 88.51
CA ALA A 602 33.18 62.11 89.26
C ALA A 602 33.24 63.66 89.40
N VAL A 603 32.05 64.27 89.40
CA VAL A 603 31.78 65.73 89.37
C VAL A 603 31.89 66.36 90.76
N ASN A 604 32.51 67.54 90.85
CA ASN A 604 32.45 68.43 92.02
C ASN A 604 31.65 69.71 91.68
N ARG A 605 30.68 70.09 92.53
CA ARG A 605 29.73 71.19 92.33
C ARG A 605 30.26 72.52 92.88
N GLY A 606 30.10 73.61 92.11
CA GLY A 606 30.25 75.00 92.56
C GLY A 606 29.33 75.94 91.77
N ARG A 607 28.57 76.79 92.49
CA ARG A 607 27.49 77.71 92.07
C ARG A 607 27.98 79.03 91.44
N HIS A 608 27.21 79.58 90.49
CA HIS A 608 26.69 80.99 90.42
C HIS A 608 25.88 81.18 89.11
N SER A 609 24.54 81.30 89.14
CA SER A 609 23.67 82.51 89.14
C SER A 609 23.82 83.40 87.88
N THR A 610 22.94 83.35 86.84
CA THR A 610 21.56 83.87 86.65
C THR A 610 21.49 85.09 85.72
N ALA A 611 20.58 84.98 84.74
CA ALA A 611 19.63 86.00 84.23
C ALA A 611 19.88 86.71 82.88
N GLY A 612 18.85 86.60 82.01
CA GLY A 612 18.41 87.56 80.97
C GLY A 612 19.19 87.52 79.64
N THR A 613 18.63 87.59 78.43
CA THR A 613 17.35 88.15 77.97
C THR A 613 17.09 87.79 76.49
N LYS A 614 15.81 87.54 76.17
CA LYS A 614 15.00 87.85 74.95
C LYS A 614 15.52 87.62 73.51
N LYS A 615 14.83 86.67 72.84
CA LYS A 615 14.04 86.75 71.58
C LYS A 615 14.49 87.69 70.42
N SER A 616 14.88 87.07 69.30
CA SER A 616 14.30 87.18 67.94
C SER A 616 15.10 86.20 67.05
N GLY A 617 14.55 85.25 66.30
CA GLY A 617 13.55 85.40 65.26
C GLY A 617 14.21 85.17 63.90
N THR A 618 14.48 83.92 63.51
CA THR A 618 14.82 83.55 62.12
C THR A 618 14.51 82.09 61.81
N LYS A 619 14.02 81.90 60.58
CA LYS A 619 13.60 80.67 59.89
C LYS A 619 14.63 79.54 60.01
N SER A 620 14.18 78.30 60.26
CA SER A 620 15.02 77.10 60.17
C SER A 620 15.04 76.56 58.73
N SER A 621 16.12 76.85 58.01
CA SER A 621 16.62 76.02 56.92
C SER A 621 17.88 75.30 57.41
N GLY A 622 17.86 73.96 57.36
CA GLY A 622 19.03 73.08 57.22
C GLY A 622 20.12 73.09 58.31
N GLY A 623 20.41 71.91 58.87
CA GLY A 623 21.79 71.58 59.26
C GLY A 623 22.01 70.71 60.50
N SER A 624 22.63 69.56 60.25
CA SER A 624 23.68 68.93 61.08
C SER A 624 23.28 68.10 62.31
N GLY A 625 23.10 66.79 62.09
CA GLY A 625 23.66 65.79 63.01
C GLY A 625 25.08 65.50 62.56
N GLY A 626 26.07 66.04 63.28
CA GLY A 626 27.47 66.09 62.86
C GLY A 626 28.14 64.73 62.68
N TYR A 627 29.05 64.68 61.71
CA TYR A 627 29.99 63.60 61.47
C TYR A 627 31.27 63.82 62.28
N ASP A 628 31.99 62.77 62.64
CA ASP A 628 33.35 62.93 63.14
C ASP A 628 34.34 63.31 62.02
N LYS A 629 35.59 63.61 62.38
CA LYS A 629 36.65 64.02 61.43
C LYS A 629 36.97 62.95 60.36
N ASN A 630 36.45 61.73 60.51
CA ASN A 630 36.65 60.60 59.61
C ASN A 630 35.37 60.24 58.83
N GLY A 631 34.30 61.04 58.89
CA GLY A 631 33.12 60.87 58.01
C GLY A 631 32.04 59.91 58.51
N PHE A 632 32.06 59.52 59.79
CA PHE A 632 31.09 58.60 60.39
C PHE A 632 29.97 59.33 61.15
N ASP A 633 28.76 58.78 61.12
CA ASP A 633 27.65 59.24 61.96
C ASP A 633 27.68 58.62 63.37
N LYS A 634 26.76 59.09 64.24
CA LYS A 634 26.64 58.67 65.65
C LYS A 634 26.34 57.18 65.87
N ASN A 635 26.01 56.44 64.81
CA ASN A 635 25.78 55.00 64.84
C ASN A 635 26.97 54.22 64.23
N GLY A 636 28.07 54.90 63.92
CA GLY A 636 29.28 54.31 63.34
C GLY A 636 29.15 53.96 61.86
N ILE A 637 28.20 54.57 61.14
CA ILE A 637 28.00 54.32 59.70
C ILE A 637 28.81 55.36 58.90
N TYR A 638 29.72 54.88 58.05
CA TYR A 638 30.43 55.73 57.08
C TYR A 638 29.46 56.11 55.96
N ARG A 639 29.20 57.40 55.75
CA ARG A 639 28.21 57.87 54.76
C ARG A 639 28.74 58.94 53.82
N ARG A 640 30.05 58.93 53.55
CA ARG A 640 30.66 59.86 52.59
C ARG A 640 31.21 59.10 51.38
N GLY A 641 30.45 59.10 50.29
CA GLY A 641 30.89 58.71 48.95
C GLY A 641 30.17 57.49 48.38
N TYR A 642 29.44 57.71 47.28
CA TYR A 642 29.29 56.74 46.20
C TYR A 642 30.67 56.43 45.59
#